data_AF-A0A0F9EQR4-F1
#
_entry.id   AF-A0A0F9EQR4-F1
#
_cell.length_a   1.000
_cell.length_b   1.000
_cell.length_c   1.000
_cell.angle_alpha   90.00
_cell.angle_beta   90.00
_cell.angle_gamma   90.00
#
_symmetry.space_group_name_H-M   'P 1'
#
loop_
_entity.id
_entity.type
_entity.pdbx_description
1 polymer ?
#
loop_
_entity_poly.entity_id
_entity_poly.type
_entity_poly.pdbx_seq_one_letter_code
_entity_poly.pdbx_strand_id
1 'polypeptide(L)'
;HTRKDEPFDYAPHWGKRFKDGMGRFAAEHTKMEFLFTWLDGEADLGTVWTNLFKPIADAETAEHEKMFAAEQRMKLIFGKYPTGLQDPRFWTRRIFVPEIGKSFTRGSLISVGLHLGNEYNLDVLKRGEKWSDPQLAAVKAQLEDRDWQTINELWVWFDEYWPDVAKLMKDLTGVVPAKVQATPFLSPTGRNMRGGYMPLRYDGGRSERQLTFDESKSVQELYGGHYARVMTRDGHTKERTDSGGKPIYLDLAVVTEHVTNVIHDLTHRRALLDVDKLTQDKEVADAIIETAGRQMYRQIRPWLRNVASDYRQPMNHWEAILNHVRGGASVVNMGYKVTTAIVQWLGYSQTYQLLGAKYSAIGLRKFYADGVPYEGQQRAKDFVFERSWYMRRRMRTFDRDMRDQMKHLGQVTNVRKSFFFMIGFMDMGVALPTWLGAYQKVMDGDVEGVEAGNEHLAIDFADGMVRRSQGSGSPKDLAQIQTGHPLMKLFTLFYSYFGNLYNLFQRLGKMTKSVKDVPAFASAMITLWFLPAILAELIAGRGPDDDEDWDEWFKRTAYIWGLYPLSSVIGIRDVANAMGPYGYDASAAFEAFSSLGRTAQIPIKLIDPDEEVSRADVRALVLTAGYFTKTPAKQVWITGEYMFDVMTNEEDPETVTEAVRNLAYARRR
;
A
#
# COMPACT_ATOMS: atom_id res chain seq x y z
N HIS A 1 -24.95 -11.07 -30.38
CA HIS A 1 -24.03 -11.37 -31.50
C HIS A 1 -23.57 -12.81 -31.36
N THR A 2 -23.74 -13.65 -32.39
CA THR A 2 -23.24 -15.03 -32.35
C THR A 2 -21.72 -15.03 -32.39
N ARG A 3 -21.09 -15.60 -31.34
CA ARG A 3 -19.64 -15.86 -31.24
C ARG A 3 -19.17 -16.51 -32.54
N LYS A 4 -18.41 -15.78 -33.37
CA LYS A 4 -17.64 -16.42 -34.44
C LYS A 4 -16.56 -17.21 -33.72
N ASP A 5 -16.75 -18.52 -33.61
CA ASP A 5 -15.69 -19.43 -33.21
C ASP A 5 -14.62 -19.36 -34.30
N GLU A 6 -13.65 -18.47 -34.12
CA GLU A 6 -12.43 -18.49 -34.92
C GLU A 6 -11.78 -19.87 -34.70
N PRO A 7 -11.45 -20.61 -35.78
CA PRO A 7 -10.81 -21.91 -35.65
C PRO A 7 -9.54 -21.78 -34.82
N PHE A 8 -9.26 -22.80 -33.99
CA PHE A 8 -8.08 -22.82 -33.14
C PHE A 8 -6.83 -22.67 -34.00
N ASP A 9 -6.13 -21.56 -33.83
CA ASP A 9 -4.91 -21.25 -34.55
C ASP A 9 -3.74 -21.92 -33.82
N TYR A 10 -3.33 -23.09 -34.30
CA TYR A 10 -2.23 -23.87 -33.73
C TYR A 10 -0.85 -23.27 -34.04
N ALA A 11 -0.75 -22.24 -34.88
CA ALA A 11 0.49 -21.57 -35.25
C ALA A 11 0.27 -20.05 -35.46
N PRO A 12 -0.10 -19.32 -34.39
CA PRO A 12 -0.45 -17.90 -34.52
C PRO A 12 0.73 -17.11 -35.05
N HIS A 13 0.49 -16.40 -36.17
CA HIS A 13 1.47 -15.53 -36.80
C HIS A 13 2.06 -14.53 -35.79
N TRP A 14 3.34 -14.17 -35.94
CA TRP A 14 4.06 -13.33 -34.97
C TRP A 14 3.29 -12.05 -34.59
N GLY A 15 2.62 -11.42 -35.56
CA GLY A 15 1.80 -10.22 -35.37
C GLY A 15 0.56 -10.44 -34.47
N LYS A 16 -0.09 -11.61 -34.53
CA LYS A 16 -1.20 -11.96 -33.62
C LYS A 16 -0.68 -12.15 -32.19
N ARG A 17 0.47 -12.83 -32.04
CA ARG A 17 1.15 -12.98 -30.73
C ARG A 17 1.56 -11.64 -30.14
N PHE A 18 2.07 -10.73 -30.96
CA PHE A 18 2.43 -9.36 -30.56
C PHE A 18 1.19 -8.57 -30.13
N LYS A 19 0.12 -8.58 -30.92
CA LYS A 19 -1.15 -7.91 -30.60
C LYS A 19 -1.77 -8.45 -29.30
N ASP A 20 -1.78 -9.76 -29.10
CA ASP A 20 -2.27 -10.39 -27.87
C ASP A 20 -1.40 -10.03 -26.66
N GLY A 21 -0.09 -9.95 -26.85
CA GLY A 21 0.86 -9.48 -25.83
C GLY A 21 0.59 -8.02 -25.43
N MET A 22 0.42 -7.13 -26.40
CA MET A 22 0.07 -5.72 -26.16
C MET A 22 -1.30 -5.59 -25.47
N GLY A 23 -2.29 -6.38 -25.89
CA GLY A 23 -3.62 -6.38 -25.27
C GLY A 23 -3.58 -6.86 -23.81
N ARG A 24 -2.76 -7.87 -23.51
CA ARG A 24 -2.51 -8.33 -22.13
C ARG A 24 -1.83 -7.24 -21.30
N PHE A 25 -0.78 -6.63 -21.85
CA PHE A 25 -0.02 -5.58 -21.18
C PHE A 25 -0.91 -4.37 -20.84
N ALA A 26 -1.74 -3.93 -21.78
CA ALA A 26 -2.74 -2.89 -21.55
C ALA A 26 -3.76 -3.29 -20.46
N ALA A 27 -4.21 -4.54 -20.47
CA ALA A 27 -5.12 -5.05 -19.44
C ALA A 27 -4.46 -5.05 -18.04
N GLU A 28 -3.17 -5.37 -17.93
CA GLU A 28 -2.44 -5.37 -16.65
C GLU A 28 -2.30 -3.96 -16.03
N HIS A 29 -2.43 -2.89 -16.83
CA HIS A 29 -2.44 -1.49 -16.37
C HIS A 29 -3.86 -1.00 -16.00
N THR A 30 -4.89 -1.77 -16.34
CA THR A 30 -6.28 -1.40 -16.06
C THR A 30 -6.63 -1.71 -14.61
N LYS A 31 -7.20 -0.73 -13.92
CA LYS A 31 -7.71 -0.89 -12.55
C LYS A 31 -9.12 -1.46 -12.58
N MET A 32 -9.44 -2.38 -11.68
CA MET A 32 -10.72 -3.11 -11.75
C MET A 32 -11.94 -2.20 -11.52
N GLU A 33 -11.83 -1.17 -10.68
CA GLU A 33 -12.93 -0.21 -10.49
C GLU A 33 -13.33 0.49 -11.80
N PHE A 34 -12.34 0.87 -12.62
CA PHE A 34 -12.58 1.44 -13.94
C PHE A 34 -13.18 0.39 -14.88
N LEU A 35 -12.64 -0.83 -14.90
CA LEU A 35 -13.21 -1.92 -15.71
C LEU A 35 -14.69 -2.16 -15.40
N PHE A 36 -15.08 -2.20 -14.12
CA PHE A 36 -16.47 -2.43 -13.73
C PHE A 36 -17.37 -1.25 -14.09
N THR A 37 -16.87 -0.01 -13.93
CA THR A 37 -17.59 1.20 -14.40
C THR A 37 -17.77 1.18 -15.93
N TRP A 38 -16.79 0.67 -16.68
CA TRP A 38 -16.89 0.54 -18.14
C TRP A 38 -17.94 -0.49 -18.57
N LEU A 39 -18.04 -1.60 -17.83
CA LEU A 39 -19.05 -2.63 -18.06
C LEU A 39 -20.46 -2.11 -17.75
N ASP A 40 -20.58 -1.14 -16.84
CA ASP A 40 -21.82 -0.39 -16.57
C ASP A 40 -22.08 0.76 -17.57
N GLY A 41 -21.30 0.86 -18.65
CA GLY A 41 -21.48 1.91 -19.65
C GLY A 41 -21.08 3.31 -19.17
N GLU A 42 -20.11 3.39 -18.26
CA GLU A 42 -19.67 4.61 -17.55
C GLU A 42 -20.64 5.13 -16.48
N ALA A 43 -21.73 4.41 -16.20
CA ALA A 43 -22.60 4.74 -15.08
C ALA A 43 -21.87 4.49 -13.75
N ASP A 44 -21.69 5.56 -12.97
CA ASP A 44 -21.20 5.44 -11.60
C ASP A 44 -22.25 4.74 -10.73
N LEU A 45 -21.81 3.93 -9.76
CA LEU A 45 -22.70 3.12 -8.91
C LEU A 45 -23.59 2.14 -9.71
N GLY A 46 -23.17 1.75 -10.92
CA GLY A 46 -23.87 0.80 -11.75
C GLY A 46 -23.94 -0.62 -11.17
N THR A 47 -24.61 -1.52 -11.90
CA THR A 47 -24.92 -2.87 -11.41
C THR A 47 -23.66 -3.72 -11.25
N VAL A 48 -22.74 -3.66 -12.21
CA VAL A 48 -21.47 -4.40 -12.18
C VAL A 48 -20.59 -3.88 -11.06
N TRP A 49 -20.45 -2.56 -10.90
CA TRP A 49 -19.70 -1.97 -9.80
C TRP A 49 -20.29 -2.37 -8.44
N THR A 50 -21.62 -2.30 -8.29
CA THR A 50 -22.33 -2.63 -7.05
C THR A 50 -22.21 -4.10 -6.66
N ASN A 51 -22.13 -5.01 -7.63
CA ASN A 51 -22.05 -6.45 -7.35
C ASN A 51 -20.62 -7.01 -7.34
N LEU A 52 -19.65 -6.36 -8.03
CA LEU A 52 -18.29 -6.87 -8.17
C LEU A 52 -17.24 -6.05 -7.39
N PHE A 53 -17.38 -4.72 -7.35
CA PHE A 53 -16.40 -3.86 -6.66
C PHE A 53 -16.82 -3.51 -5.25
N LYS A 54 -18.07 -3.05 -5.09
CA LYS A 54 -18.60 -2.57 -3.81
C LYS A 54 -18.46 -3.60 -2.68
N PRO A 55 -18.73 -4.91 -2.86
CA PRO A 55 -18.58 -5.87 -1.76
C PRO A 55 -17.14 -5.94 -1.22
N ILE A 56 -16.14 -5.74 -2.10
CA ILE A 56 -14.73 -5.69 -1.71
C ILE A 56 -14.39 -4.36 -1.04
N ALA A 57 -14.96 -3.24 -1.50
CA ALA A 57 -14.78 -1.93 -0.87
C ALA A 57 -15.44 -1.86 0.52
N ASP A 58 -16.63 -2.44 0.68
CA ASP A 58 -17.34 -2.58 1.95
C ASP A 58 -16.56 -3.47 2.92
N ALA A 59 -15.99 -4.58 2.43
CA ALA A 59 -15.12 -5.45 3.22
C ALA A 59 -13.88 -4.72 3.76
N GLU A 60 -13.21 -3.91 2.93
CA GLU A 60 -12.08 -3.09 3.37
C GLU A 60 -12.50 -2.02 4.40
N THR A 61 -13.67 -1.41 4.22
CA THR A 61 -14.22 -0.43 5.18
C THR A 61 -14.49 -1.10 6.54
N ALA A 62 -15.12 -2.28 6.54
CA ALA A 62 -15.34 -3.07 7.75
C ALA A 62 -14.03 -3.54 8.39
N GLU A 63 -13.01 -3.88 7.58
CA GLU A 63 -11.67 -4.20 8.07
C GLU A 63 -11.04 -2.99 8.79
N HIS A 64 -11.13 -1.80 8.21
CA HIS A 64 -10.59 -0.59 8.83
C HIS A 64 -11.23 -0.27 10.18
N GLU A 65 -12.56 -0.42 10.29
CA GLU A 65 -13.29 -0.22 11.54
C GLU A 65 -12.85 -1.24 12.60
N LYS A 66 -12.85 -2.54 12.26
CA LYS A 66 -12.44 -3.61 13.19
C LYS A 66 -10.97 -3.49 13.58
N MET A 67 -10.10 -3.09 12.66
CA MET A 67 -8.69 -2.84 12.92
C MET A 67 -8.50 -1.65 13.85
N PHE A 68 -9.28 -0.59 13.71
CA PHE A 68 -9.24 0.53 14.64
C PHE A 68 -9.64 0.09 16.05
N ALA A 69 -10.71 -0.68 16.19
CA ALA A 69 -11.11 -1.25 17.48
C ALA A 69 -10.02 -2.15 18.08
N ALA A 70 -9.39 -2.99 17.25
CA ALA A 70 -8.26 -3.84 17.64
C ALA A 70 -7.04 -3.03 18.10
N GLU A 71 -6.70 -1.93 17.42
CA GLU A 71 -5.63 -1.00 17.83
C GLU A 71 -5.93 -0.38 19.21
N GLN A 72 -7.17 0.04 19.47
CA GLN A 72 -7.55 0.59 20.78
C GLN A 72 -7.49 -0.48 21.88
N ARG A 73 -7.96 -1.70 21.59
CA ARG A 73 -7.87 -2.83 22.52
C ARG A 73 -6.42 -3.16 22.86
N MET A 74 -5.54 -3.17 21.86
CA MET A 74 -4.11 -3.37 22.05
C MET A 74 -3.50 -2.28 22.96
N LYS A 75 -3.83 -1.01 22.74
CA LYS A 75 -3.37 0.10 23.59
C LYS A 75 -3.82 -0.05 25.04
N LEU A 76 -5.04 -0.53 25.27
CA LEU A 76 -5.56 -0.78 26.62
C LEU A 76 -4.80 -1.92 27.30
N ILE A 77 -4.64 -3.06 26.61
CA ILE A 77 -3.93 -4.24 27.14
C ILE A 77 -2.47 -3.89 27.45
N PHE A 78 -1.76 -3.22 26.54
CA PHE A 78 -0.35 -2.90 26.73
C PHE A 78 -0.08 -1.56 27.43
N GLY A 79 -1.11 -0.77 27.74
CA GLY A 79 -0.99 0.56 28.36
C GLY A 79 -0.41 0.53 29.79
N LYS A 80 -0.37 -0.65 30.41
CA LYS A 80 0.24 -0.87 31.74
C LYS A 80 1.77 -0.98 31.72
N TYR A 81 2.39 -1.01 30.53
CA TYR A 81 3.83 -1.07 30.37
C TYR A 81 4.44 0.33 30.16
N PRO A 82 5.71 0.56 30.54
CA PRO A 82 6.38 1.81 30.29
C PRO A 82 6.35 2.17 28.79
N THR A 83 6.04 3.42 28.49
CA THR A 83 6.15 3.92 27.12
C THR A 83 7.61 3.98 26.68
N GLY A 84 7.87 3.99 25.37
CA GLY A 84 9.24 4.13 24.86
C GLY A 84 9.94 5.43 25.26
N LEU A 85 9.19 6.45 25.72
CA LEU A 85 9.73 7.67 26.31
C LEU A 85 10.19 7.47 27.77
N GLN A 86 9.51 6.60 28.51
CA GLN A 86 9.81 6.32 29.92
C GLN A 86 10.95 5.29 30.07
N ASP A 87 10.91 4.20 29.29
CA ASP A 87 11.99 3.21 29.24
C ASP A 87 12.14 2.68 27.80
N PRO A 88 13.02 3.30 26.98
CA PRO A 88 13.24 2.91 25.60
C PRO A 88 13.73 1.46 25.43
N ARG A 89 14.30 0.87 26.50
CA ARG A 89 14.89 -0.47 26.47
C ARG A 89 13.98 -1.52 27.10
N PHE A 90 12.79 -1.16 27.59
CA PHE A 90 11.91 -2.08 28.32
C PHE A 90 11.65 -3.39 27.53
N TRP A 91 11.22 -3.26 26.28
CA TRP A 91 10.89 -4.39 25.42
C TRP A 91 12.11 -5.09 24.81
N THR A 92 13.26 -4.43 24.72
CA THR A 92 14.48 -4.96 24.09
C THR A 92 15.50 -5.49 25.07
N ARG A 93 15.33 -5.19 26.38
CA ARG A 93 16.17 -5.70 27.46
C ARG A 93 16.15 -7.22 27.47
N ARG A 94 17.35 -7.80 27.54
CA ARG A 94 17.56 -9.24 27.60
C ARG A 94 17.57 -9.71 29.04
N ILE A 95 16.74 -10.71 29.35
CA ILE A 95 16.64 -11.40 30.63
C ILE A 95 17.24 -12.79 30.42
N PHE A 96 18.36 -13.08 31.08
CA PHE A 96 19.04 -14.36 30.97
C PHE A 96 18.43 -15.39 31.93
N VAL A 97 18.15 -16.60 31.42
CA VAL A 97 17.63 -17.73 32.19
C VAL A 97 18.71 -18.82 32.24
N PRO A 98 19.43 -18.99 33.37
CA PRO A 98 20.57 -19.90 33.47
C PRO A 98 20.25 -21.36 33.15
N GLU A 99 19.09 -21.86 33.56
CA GLU A 99 18.66 -23.26 33.47
C GLU A 99 18.53 -23.76 32.03
N ILE A 100 18.42 -22.84 31.07
CA ILE A 100 18.33 -23.12 29.63
C ILE A 100 19.40 -22.39 28.82
N GLY A 101 20.29 -21.63 29.46
CA GLY A 101 21.37 -20.89 28.81
C GLY A 101 20.89 -19.91 27.74
N LYS A 102 19.67 -19.36 27.87
CA LYS A 102 19.03 -18.51 26.85
C LYS A 102 18.61 -17.17 27.43
N SER A 103 18.63 -16.14 26.59
CA SER A 103 18.12 -14.81 26.91
C SER A 103 16.82 -14.53 26.19
N PHE A 104 15.88 -13.89 26.89
CA PHE A 104 14.57 -13.52 26.36
C PHE A 104 14.38 -12.01 26.44
N THR A 105 13.61 -11.47 25.51
CA THR A 105 12.96 -10.18 25.73
C THR A 105 11.71 -10.37 26.57
N ARG A 106 11.21 -9.30 27.20
CA ARG A 106 9.92 -9.34 27.90
C ARG A 106 8.78 -9.83 26.97
N GLY A 107 8.81 -9.43 25.70
CA GLY A 107 7.85 -9.89 24.69
C GLY A 107 7.93 -11.41 24.43
N SER A 108 9.14 -11.96 24.29
CA SER A 108 9.31 -13.40 24.11
C SER A 108 8.85 -14.21 25.33
N LEU A 109 9.04 -13.69 26.55
CA LEU A 109 8.50 -14.33 27.77
C LEU A 109 6.96 -14.34 27.78
N ILE A 110 6.32 -13.23 27.42
CA ILE A 110 4.85 -13.17 27.32
C ILE A 110 4.35 -14.14 26.25
N SER A 111 5.05 -14.25 25.11
CA SER A 111 4.76 -15.22 24.06
C SER A 111 4.82 -16.67 24.57
N VAL A 112 5.87 -17.03 25.34
CA VAL A 112 5.93 -18.32 26.04
C VAL A 112 4.71 -18.53 26.94
N GLY A 113 4.35 -17.52 27.73
CA GLY A 113 3.18 -17.56 28.62
C GLY A 113 1.86 -17.81 27.88
N LEU A 114 1.67 -17.21 26.71
CA LEU A 114 0.48 -17.42 25.86
C LEU A 114 0.35 -18.86 25.36
N HIS A 115 1.47 -19.57 25.15
CA HIS A 115 1.46 -20.98 24.75
C HIS A 115 1.14 -21.95 25.89
N LEU A 116 1.11 -21.51 27.16
CA LEU A 116 0.72 -22.34 28.30
C LEU A 116 -0.80 -22.56 28.42
N GLY A 117 -1.60 -21.83 27.64
CA GLY A 117 -3.05 -21.76 27.84
C GLY A 117 -3.85 -22.99 27.43
N ASN A 118 -3.23 -23.98 26.79
CA ASN A 118 -3.86 -25.25 26.40
C ASN A 118 -2.80 -26.35 26.28
N GLU A 119 -3.22 -27.60 26.50
CA GLU A 119 -2.32 -28.77 26.51
C GLU A 119 -1.51 -28.94 25.22
N TYR A 120 -2.16 -28.76 24.07
CA TYR A 120 -1.50 -28.92 22.78
C TYR A 120 -0.34 -27.91 22.60
N ASN A 121 -0.57 -26.61 22.85
CA ASN A 121 0.47 -25.61 22.66
C ASN A 121 1.63 -25.80 23.65
N LEU A 122 1.32 -26.22 24.87
CA LEU A 122 2.31 -26.55 25.88
C LEU A 122 3.22 -27.70 25.42
N ASP A 123 2.62 -28.76 24.86
CA ASP A 123 3.37 -29.88 24.28
C ASP A 123 4.26 -29.43 23.11
N VAL A 124 3.71 -28.66 22.14
CA VAL A 124 4.51 -28.14 21.02
C VAL A 124 5.66 -27.27 21.49
N LEU A 125 5.44 -26.41 22.48
CA LEU A 125 6.49 -25.58 23.07
C LEU A 125 7.59 -26.45 23.69
N LYS A 126 7.22 -27.41 24.54
CA LYS A 126 8.19 -28.31 25.21
C LYS A 126 8.98 -29.13 24.22
N ARG A 127 8.33 -29.73 23.21
CA ARG A 127 9.00 -30.55 22.19
C ARG A 127 9.87 -29.70 21.26
N GLY A 128 9.38 -28.54 20.83
CA GLY A 128 10.09 -27.63 19.94
C GLY A 128 11.35 -27.02 20.56
N GLU A 129 11.29 -26.65 21.84
CA GLU A 129 12.44 -26.07 22.56
C GLU A 129 13.26 -27.12 23.33
N LYS A 130 12.79 -28.37 23.39
CA LYS A 130 13.38 -29.47 24.18
C LYS A 130 13.52 -29.14 25.65
N TRP A 131 12.51 -28.49 26.23
CA TRP A 131 12.51 -28.08 27.64
C TRP A 131 11.90 -29.14 28.55
N SER A 132 12.59 -29.41 29.66
CA SER A 132 12.04 -30.15 30.81
C SER A 132 11.11 -29.27 31.65
N ASP A 133 10.29 -29.89 32.52
CA ASP A 133 9.38 -29.13 33.40
C ASP A 133 10.10 -28.17 34.36
N PRO A 134 11.26 -28.52 34.97
CA PRO A 134 12.04 -27.56 35.76
C PRO A 134 12.54 -26.36 34.94
N GLN A 135 12.98 -26.60 33.71
CA GLN A 135 13.43 -25.53 32.81
C GLN A 135 12.27 -24.60 32.44
N LEU A 136 11.09 -25.14 32.13
CA LEU A 136 9.91 -24.34 31.88
C LEU A 136 9.49 -23.56 33.14
N ALA A 137 9.63 -24.14 34.34
CA ALA A 137 9.37 -23.44 35.60
C ALA A 137 10.29 -22.22 35.79
N ALA A 138 11.58 -22.36 35.47
CA ALA A 138 12.52 -21.24 35.52
C ALA A 138 12.16 -20.11 34.55
N VAL A 139 11.69 -20.43 33.35
CA VAL A 139 11.21 -19.42 32.38
C VAL A 139 9.94 -18.73 32.89
N LYS A 140 8.97 -19.48 33.44
CA LYS A 140 7.74 -18.93 34.02
C LYS A 140 8.02 -17.99 35.19
N ALA A 141 9.05 -18.25 35.99
CA ALA A 141 9.43 -17.41 37.12
C ALA A 141 9.92 -16.01 36.72
N GLN A 142 10.30 -15.79 35.46
CA GLN A 142 10.71 -14.48 34.95
C GLN A 142 9.53 -13.54 34.64
N LEU A 143 8.31 -14.08 34.55
CA LEU A 143 7.09 -13.30 34.27
C LEU A 143 6.58 -12.64 35.56
N GLU A 144 6.29 -11.35 35.46
CA GLU A 144 5.71 -10.57 36.57
C GLU A 144 4.18 -10.69 36.58
N ASP A 145 3.53 -10.30 37.67
CA ASP A 145 2.06 -10.40 37.78
C ASP A 145 1.31 -9.60 36.69
N ARG A 146 1.85 -8.43 36.31
CA ARG A 146 1.34 -7.65 35.17
C ARG A 146 1.42 -8.42 33.84
N ASP A 147 2.43 -9.26 33.66
CA ASP A 147 2.60 -10.07 32.45
C ASP A 147 1.54 -11.18 32.40
N TRP A 148 1.30 -11.84 33.53
CA TRP A 148 0.22 -12.81 33.68
C TRP A 148 -1.15 -12.19 33.43
N GLN A 149 -1.39 -10.98 33.93
CA GLN A 149 -2.63 -10.26 33.62
C GLN A 149 -2.76 -9.98 32.11
N THR A 150 -1.70 -9.50 31.45
CA THR A 150 -1.68 -9.27 30.00
C THR A 150 -1.95 -10.54 29.20
N ILE A 151 -1.34 -11.67 29.57
CA ILE A 151 -1.56 -12.98 28.94
C ILE A 151 -3.05 -13.36 29.03
N ASN A 152 -3.66 -13.17 30.21
CA ASN A 152 -5.05 -13.50 30.44
C ASN A 152 -6.01 -12.62 29.62
N GLU A 153 -5.72 -11.32 29.53
CA GLU A 153 -6.48 -10.36 28.71
C GLU A 153 -6.37 -10.66 27.22
N LEU A 154 -5.19 -11.07 26.73
CA LEU A 154 -5.00 -11.49 25.34
C LEU A 154 -5.83 -12.74 25.00
N TRP A 155 -5.88 -13.74 25.89
CA TRP A 155 -6.75 -14.91 25.67
C TRP A 155 -8.23 -14.55 25.63
N VAL A 156 -8.69 -13.64 26.50
CA VAL A 156 -10.06 -13.12 26.44
C VAL A 156 -10.30 -12.45 25.10
N TRP A 157 -9.39 -11.59 24.66
CA TRP A 157 -9.54 -10.85 23.42
C TRP A 157 -9.55 -11.75 22.18
N PHE A 158 -8.74 -12.81 22.12
CA PHE A 158 -8.81 -13.78 21.03
C PHE A 158 -10.15 -14.52 20.99
N ASP A 159 -10.69 -14.86 22.15
CA ASP A 159 -11.99 -15.54 22.26
C ASP A 159 -13.17 -14.67 21.81
N GLU A 160 -13.06 -13.34 21.86
CA GLU A 160 -14.09 -12.40 21.37
C GLU A 160 -14.36 -12.58 19.87
N TYR A 161 -13.38 -13.01 19.07
CA TYR A 161 -13.55 -13.25 17.63
C TYR A 161 -14.16 -14.62 17.30
N TRP A 162 -14.10 -15.59 18.23
CA TRP A 162 -14.51 -16.96 17.94
C TRP A 162 -15.98 -17.12 17.50
N PRO A 163 -16.97 -16.44 18.11
CA PRO A 163 -18.36 -16.53 17.67
C PRO A 163 -18.55 -16.13 16.20
N ASP A 164 -17.88 -15.06 15.77
CA ASP A 164 -17.94 -14.57 14.39
C ASP A 164 -17.25 -15.56 13.42
N VAL A 165 -16.10 -16.11 13.81
CA VAL A 165 -15.38 -17.14 13.02
C VAL A 165 -16.22 -18.40 12.86
N ALA A 166 -16.82 -18.88 13.95
CA ALA A 166 -17.68 -20.06 13.94
C ALA A 166 -18.92 -19.85 13.06
N LYS A 167 -19.54 -18.66 13.14
CA LYS A 167 -20.67 -18.28 12.30
C LYS A 167 -20.27 -18.25 10.82
N LEU A 168 -19.17 -17.57 10.48
CA LEU A 168 -18.68 -17.48 9.11
C LEU A 168 -18.42 -18.86 8.51
N MET A 169 -17.75 -19.75 9.26
CA MET A 169 -17.48 -21.10 8.79
C MET A 169 -18.74 -21.92 8.62
N LYS A 170 -19.69 -21.83 9.56
CA LYS A 170 -21.00 -22.49 9.45
C LYS A 170 -21.78 -22.00 8.23
N ASP A 171 -21.80 -20.69 7.98
CA ASP A 171 -22.52 -20.09 6.85
C ASP A 171 -21.90 -20.52 5.50
N LEU A 172 -20.58 -20.63 5.41
CA LEU A 172 -19.88 -20.97 4.17
C LEU A 172 -19.75 -22.46 3.89
N THR A 173 -19.63 -23.28 4.94
CA THR A 173 -19.27 -24.72 4.81
C THR A 173 -20.28 -25.67 5.43
N GLY A 174 -21.22 -25.15 6.24
CA GLY A 174 -22.12 -25.96 7.06
C GLY A 174 -21.50 -26.52 8.34
N VAL A 175 -20.18 -26.39 8.53
CA VAL A 175 -19.44 -26.98 9.67
C VAL A 175 -18.79 -25.90 10.52
N VAL A 176 -18.91 -26.06 11.84
CA VAL A 176 -18.19 -25.22 12.82
C VAL A 176 -16.86 -25.90 13.14
N PRO A 177 -15.71 -25.21 13.01
CA PRO A 177 -14.43 -25.80 13.38
C PRO A 177 -14.34 -26.11 14.88
N ALA A 178 -13.54 -27.11 15.25
CA ALA A 178 -13.32 -27.43 16.65
C ALA A 178 -12.64 -26.26 17.38
N LYS A 179 -13.27 -25.78 18.46
CA LYS A 179 -12.65 -24.76 19.32
C LYS A 179 -11.55 -25.42 20.16
N VAL A 180 -10.39 -24.77 20.23
CA VAL A 180 -9.31 -25.17 21.14
C VAL A 180 -9.80 -25.05 22.58
N GLN A 181 -9.66 -26.13 23.34
CA GLN A 181 -10.02 -26.15 24.76
C GLN A 181 -8.93 -25.50 25.60
N ALA A 182 -9.33 -24.57 26.46
CA ALA A 182 -8.42 -23.90 27.39
C ALA A 182 -8.15 -24.77 28.61
N THR A 183 -6.93 -24.72 29.12
CA THR A 183 -6.51 -25.44 30.34
C THR A 183 -6.22 -24.41 31.43
N PRO A 184 -7.10 -24.27 32.44
CA PRO A 184 -6.85 -23.37 33.56
C PRO A 184 -5.64 -23.82 34.40
N PHE A 185 -4.90 -22.87 34.96
CA PHE A 185 -3.78 -23.14 35.85
C PHE A 185 -3.53 -21.99 36.82
N LEU A 186 -2.70 -22.22 37.84
CA LEU A 186 -2.24 -21.16 38.75
C LEU A 186 -0.88 -20.63 38.30
N SER A 187 -0.75 -19.31 38.13
CA SER A 187 0.55 -18.70 37.81
C SER A 187 1.51 -18.83 39.00
N PRO A 188 2.84 -18.67 38.78
CA PRO A 188 3.81 -18.56 39.88
C PRO A 188 3.53 -17.40 40.85
N THR A 189 2.80 -16.37 40.42
CA THR A 189 2.38 -15.23 41.27
C THR A 189 1.10 -15.50 42.06
N GLY A 190 0.51 -16.70 41.95
CA GLY A 190 -0.75 -17.06 42.61
C GLY A 190 -2.01 -16.58 41.89
N ARG A 191 -1.89 -16.13 40.63
CA ARG A 191 -3.03 -15.66 39.82
C ARG A 191 -3.73 -16.82 39.14
N ASN A 192 -5.06 -16.87 39.22
CA ASN A 192 -5.85 -17.82 38.44
C ASN A 192 -5.81 -17.46 36.96
N MET A 193 -5.28 -18.37 36.16
CA MET A 193 -5.17 -18.25 34.70
C MET A 193 -6.26 -19.10 34.06
N ARG A 194 -7.10 -18.51 33.21
CA ARG A 194 -8.17 -19.26 32.52
C ARG A 194 -7.67 -20.21 31.43
N GLY A 195 -6.42 -20.03 30.99
CA GLY A 195 -5.92 -20.60 29.75
C GLY A 195 -6.57 -19.97 28.52
N GLY A 196 -6.15 -20.40 27.34
CA GLY A 196 -6.70 -19.90 26.09
C GLY A 196 -5.95 -20.33 24.84
N TYR A 197 -6.43 -19.78 23.72
CA TYR A 197 -5.88 -20.01 22.39
C TYR A 197 -4.66 -19.12 22.13
N MET A 198 -3.64 -19.67 21.49
CA MET A 198 -2.56 -18.89 20.88
C MET A 198 -2.24 -19.54 19.52
N PRO A 199 -2.21 -18.76 18.41
CA PRO A 199 -1.78 -19.25 17.11
C PRO A 199 -0.34 -19.77 17.14
N LEU A 200 -0.06 -20.79 16.33
CA LEU A 200 1.29 -21.34 16.19
C LEU A 200 1.96 -20.79 14.95
N ARG A 201 3.18 -20.28 15.13
CA ARG A 201 4.08 -19.93 14.05
C ARG A 201 5.40 -20.62 14.29
N TYR A 202 5.91 -21.36 13.32
CA TYR A 202 7.20 -22.03 13.45
C TYR A 202 8.35 -21.09 13.10
N ASP A 203 9.51 -21.31 13.71
CA ASP A 203 10.72 -20.52 13.45
C ASP A 203 11.48 -21.06 12.23
N GLY A 204 11.22 -20.47 11.06
CA GLY A 204 11.91 -20.83 9.82
C GLY A 204 13.41 -20.57 9.84
N GLY A 205 13.89 -19.57 10.61
CA GLY A 205 15.32 -19.24 10.68
C GLY A 205 16.18 -20.32 11.36
N ARG A 206 15.54 -21.24 12.11
CA ARG A 206 16.20 -22.38 12.74
C ARG A 206 16.13 -23.66 11.90
N SER A 207 15.44 -23.63 10.74
CA SER A 207 15.32 -24.78 9.84
C SER A 207 15.08 -24.33 8.40
N GLU A 208 16.10 -24.46 7.55
CA GLU A 208 16.02 -24.12 6.12
C GLU A 208 14.92 -24.91 5.39
N ARG A 209 14.74 -26.19 5.75
CA ARG A 209 13.63 -27.03 5.26
C ARG A 209 12.25 -26.48 5.63
N GLN A 210 12.13 -25.81 6.78
CA GLN A 210 10.88 -25.20 7.25
C GLN A 210 10.60 -23.88 6.53
N LEU A 211 11.62 -23.05 6.28
CA LEU A 211 11.51 -21.86 5.42
C LEU A 211 10.91 -22.24 4.06
N THR A 212 11.49 -23.23 3.37
CA THR A 212 11.00 -23.69 2.06
C THR A 212 9.59 -24.31 2.13
N PHE A 213 9.25 -24.97 3.23
CA PHE A 213 7.92 -25.55 3.42
C PHE A 213 6.84 -24.49 3.69
N ASP A 214 7.13 -23.49 4.54
CA ASP A 214 6.20 -22.39 4.81
C ASP A 214 6.04 -21.46 3.60
N GLU A 215 7.11 -21.26 2.83
CA GLU A 215 7.09 -20.58 1.54
C GLU A 215 6.17 -21.30 0.55
N SER A 216 6.39 -22.61 0.33
CA SER A 216 5.58 -23.39 -0.61
C SER A 216 4.11 -23.51 -0.19
N LYS A 217 3.85 -23.72 1.10
CA LYS A 217 2.48 -23.79 1.63
C LYS A 217 1.75 -22.45 1.55
N SER A 218 2.41 -21.34 1.87
CA SER A 218 1.79 -20.00 1.76
C SER A 218 1.47 -19.63 0.32
N VAL A 219 2.33 -20.01 -0.64
CA VAL A 219 2.07 -19.85 -2.07
C VAL A 219 0.92 -20.76 -2.51
N GLN A 220 0.86 -22.00 -2.06
CA GLN A 220 -0.21 -22.93 -2.43
C GLN A 220 -1.57 -22.54 -1.84
N GLU A 221 -1.61 -22.07 -0.59
CA GLU A 221 -2.84 -21.62 0.08
C GLU A 221 -3.42 -20.35 -0.57
N LEU A 222 -2.57 -19.43 -1.04
CA LEU A 222 -3.02 -18.15 -1.64
C LEU A 222 -3.12 -18.20 -3.18
N TYR A 223 -2.29 -19.01 -3.84
CA TYR A 223 -2.12 -19.05 -5.29
C TYR A 223 -2.12 -20.47 -5.85
N GLY A 224 -2.77 -21.42 -5.16
CA GLY A 224 -3.03 -22.75 -5.70
C GLY A 224 -3.53 -22.69 -7.15
N GLY A 225 -3.37 -23.81 -7.88
CA GLY A 225 -3.61 -23.90 -9.33
C GLY A 225 -4.97 -23.36 -9.78
N HIS A 226 -5.26 -23.38 -11.08
CA HIS A 226 -6.49 -22.78 -11.62
C HIS A 226 -7.80 -23.23 -10.93
N TYR A 227 -7.82 -24.37 -10.21
CA TYR A 227 -8.97 -24.88 -9.46
C TYR A 227 -9.04 -24.47 -7.97
N ALA A 228 -8.05 -23.78 -7.41
CA ALA A 228 -8.08 -23.33 -6.02
C ALA A 228 -9.06 -22.15 -5.83
N ARG A 229 -9.90 -22.22 -4.80
CA ARG A 229 -10.84 -21.13 -4.45
C ARG A 229 -10.08 -19.86 -4.07
N VAL A 230 -10.57 -18.70 -4.47
CA VAL A 230 -10.00 -17.42 -4.01
C VAL A 230 -10.52 -17.15 -2.60
N MET A 231 -9.64 -17.32 -1.61
CA MET A 231 -9.99 -17.16 -0.20
C MET A 231 -8.80 -16.60 0.59
N THR A 232 -9.15 -15.99 1.71
CA THR A 232 -8.25 -15.42 2.73
C THR A 232 -7.54 -16.51 3.53
N ARG A 233 -6.49 -16.12 4.27
CA ARG A 233 -5.78 -17.04 5.16
C ARG A 233 -6.68 -17.54 6.29
N ASP A 234 -6.79 -18.85 6.42
CA ASP A 234 -7.74 -19.53 7.29
C ASP A 234 -7.08 -20.42 8.36
N GLY A 235 -5.79 -20.24 8.63
CA GLY A 235 -5.05 -21.12 9.56
C GLY A 235 -5.67 -21.23 10.97
N HIS A 236 -6.42 -20.21 11.40
CA HIS A 236 -7.12 -20.18 12.69
C HIS A 236 -8.38 -21.06 12.74
N THR A 237 -8.85 -21.56 11.60
CA THR A 237 -9.99 -22.50 11.50
C THR A 237 -9.53 -23.93 11.28
N LYS A 238 -8.23 -24.19 11.14
CA LYS A 238 -7.69 -25.53 10.87
C LYS A 238 -7.50 -26.29 12.18
N GLU A 239 -7.87 -27.56 12.15
CA GLU A 239 -7.57 -28.47 13.25
C GLU A 239 -6.06 -28.64 13.41
N ARG A 240 -5.65 -28.82 14.65
CA ARG A 240 -4.24 -28.91 15.03
C ARG A 240 -3.73 -30.31 14.73
N THR A 241 -2.76 -30.41 13.82
CA THR A 241 -2.07 -31.67 13.49
C THR A 241 -0.83 -31.85 14.37
N ASP A 242 -0.15 -32.99 14.33
CA ASP A 242 1.13 -33.09 15.05
C ASP A 242 2.14 -32.04 14.55
N SER A 243 2.82 -31.38 15.49
CA SER A 243 3.81 -30.35 15.23
C SER A 243 5.14 -30.90 14.71
N GLY A 244 5.39 -32.20 14.89
CA GLY A 244 6.64 -32.86 14.55
C GLY A 244 7.85 -32.34 15.35
N GLY A 245 7.63 -31.69 16.51
CA GLY A 245 8.70 -31.17 17.36
C GLY A 245 9.40 -29.93 16.80
N LYS A 246 8.72 -29.14 15.95
CA LYS A 246 9.26 -27.92 15.36
C LYS A 246 9.34 -26.78 16.38
N PRO A 247 10.43 -25.97 16.39
CA PRO A 247 10.52 -24.81 17.27
C PRO A 247 9.51 -23.72 16.88
N ILE A 248 8.93 -23.07 17.89
CA ILE A 248 7.95 -22.00 17.71
C ILE A 248 8.68 -20.65 17.67
N TYR A 249 8.19 -19.72 16.85
CA TYR A 249 8.63 -18.33 16.82
C TYR A 249 8.06 -17.55 18.02
N LEU A 250 8.88 -17.37 19.05
CA LEU A 250 8.51 -16.74 20.32
C LEU A 250 8.60 -15.20 20.26
N ASP A 251 7.65 -14.58 19.55
CA ASP A 251 7.53 -13.13 19.40
C ASP A 251 6.08 -12.66 19.57
N LEU A 252 5.89 -11.44 20.11
CA LEU A 252 4.56 -10.81 20.23
C LEU A 252 4.00 -10.36 18.89
N ALA A 253 4.81 -10.21 17.84
CA ALA A 253 4.35 -9.91 16.48
C ALA A 253 3.34 -10.95 15.95
N VAL A 254 3.39 -12.19 16.46
CA VAL A 254 2.42 -13.24 16.12
C VAL A 254 1.00 -12.86 16.57
N VAL A 255 0.86 -12.12 17.67
CA VAL A 255 -0.44 -11.61 18.16
C VAL A 255 -1.04 -10.63 17.15
N THR A 256 -0.27 -9.63 16.74
CA THR A 256 -0.76 -8.62 15.78
C THR A 256 -1.05 -9.22 14.41
N GLU A 257 -0.20 -10.15 13.95
CA GLU A 257 -0.41 -10.86 12.69
C GLU A 257 -1.68 -11.71 12.72
N HIS A 258 -1.92 -12.44 13.82
CA HIS A 258 -3.10 -13.29 13.94
C HIS A 258 -4.39 -12.48 13.97
N VAL A 259 -4.45 -11.42 14.78
CA VAL A 259 -5.62 -10.54 14.84
C VAL A 259 -5.89 -9.89 13.48
N THR A 260 -4.84 -9.43 12.79
CA THR A 260 -4.94 -8.92 11.42
C THR A 260 -5.53 -9.96 10.47
N ASN A 261 -5.01 -11.19 10.49
CA ASN A 261 -5.48 -12.26 9.61
C ASN A 261 -6.94 -12.65 9.91
N VAL A 262 -7.34 -12.72 11.19
CA VAL A 262 -8.74 -13.03 11.58
C VAL A 262 -9.68 -11.93 11.13
N ILE A 263 -9.35 -10.65 11.38
CA ILE A 263 -10.18 -9.53 10.95
C ILE A 263 -10.29 -9.49 9.42
N HIS A 264 -9.18 -9.68 8.71
CA HIS A 264 -9.17 -9.71 7.24
C HIS A 264 -10.05 -10.85 6.72
N ASP A 265 -9.95 -12.03 7.31
CA ASP A 265 -10.76 -13.19 6.96
C ASP A 265 -12.27 -12.97 7.20
N LEU A 266 -12.62 -12.46 8.39
CA LEU A 266 -14.00 -12.16 8.78
C LEU A 266 -14.68 -11.14 7.86
N THR A 267 -13.90 -10.22 7.28
CA THR A 267 -14.41 -9.14 6.45
C THR A 267 -14.41 -9.49 4.96
N HIS A 268 -13.39 -10.18 4.46
CA HIS A 268 -13.19 -10.37 3.04
C HIS A 268 -13.62 -11.76 2.52
N ARG A 269 -13.58 -12.82 3.32
CA ARG A 269 -13.76 -14.20 2.80
C ARG A 269 -15.04 -14.37 1.99
N ARG A 270 -16.17 -13.91 2.53
CA ARG A 270 -17.48 -14.05 1.87
C ARG A 270 -17.54 -13.22 0.58
N ALA A 271 -17.15 -11.95 0.64
CA ALA A 271 -17.15 -11.07 -0.53
C ALA A 271 -16.26 -11.61 -1.66
N LEU A 272 -15.08 -12.13 -1.34
CA LEU A 272 -14.18 -12.74 -2.32
C LEU A 272 -14.80 -13.99 -2.98
N LEU A 273 -15.41 -14.88 -2.19
CA LEU A 273 -16.05 -16.08 -2.71
C LEU A 273 -17.26 -15.74 -3.59
N ASP A 274 -18.09 -14.77 -3.17
CA ASP A 274 -19.28 -14.37 -3.91
C ASP A 274 -18.90 -13.71 -5.25
N VAL A 275 -17.90 -12.82 -5.26
CA VAL A 275 -17.40 -12.18 -6.49
C VAL A 275 -16.67 -13.17 -7.40
N ASP A 276 -15.82 -14.06 -6.85
CA ASP A 276 -15.17 -15.12 -7.65
C ASP A 276 -16.24 -16.01 -8.29
N LYS A 277 -17.25 -16.45 -7.52
CA LYS A 277 -18.35 -17.26 -8.03
C LYS A 277 -19.13 -16.55 -9.16
N LEU A 278 -19.52 -15.29 -8.95
CA LEU A 278 -20.28 -14.52 -9.94
C LEU A 278 -19.48 -14.30 -11.22
N THR A 279 -18.19 -13.98 -11.10
CA THR A 279 -17.33 -13.73 -12.28
C THR A 279 -16.93 -15.00 -13.00
N GLN A 280 -16.95 -16.15 -12.34
CA GLN A 280 -16.75 -17.46 -12.98
C GLN A 280 -18.03 -18.08 -13.54
N ASP A 281 -19.21 -17.51 -13.28
CA ASP A 281 -20.44 -17.93 -13.95
C ASP A 281 -20.30 -17.77 -15.46
N LYS A 282 -20.79 -18.75 -16.22
CA LYS A 282 -20.60 -18.79 -17.67
C LYS A 282 -21.20 -17.58 -18.38
N GLU A 283 -22.42 -17.19 -18.00
CA GLU A 283 -23.13 -16.10 -18.67
C GLU A 283 -22.46 -14.76 -18.37
N VAL A 284 -22.08 -14.55 -17.11
CA VAL A 284 -21.35 -13.36 -16.68
C VAL A 284 -19.97 -13.29 -17.33
N ALA A 285 -19.21 -14.39 -17.33
CA ALA A 285 -17.89 -14.44 -17.93
C ALA A 285 -17.94 -14.18 -19.44
N ASP A 286 -18.87 -14.82 -20.16
CA ASP A 286 -19.04 -14.60 -21.60
C ASP A 286 -19.46 -13.15 -21.88
N ALA A 287 -20.37 -12.55 -21.10
CA ALA A 287 -20.75 -11.13 -21.24
C ALA A 287 -19.59 -10.16 -21.01
N ILE A 288 -18.75 -10.41 -19.99
CA ILE A 288 -17.54 -9.60 -19.74
C ILE A 288 -16.54 -9.78 -20.89
N ILE A 289 -16.34 -11.00 -21.38
CA ILE A 289 -15.42 -11.28 -22.48
C ILE A 289 -15.89 -10.62 -23.78
N GLU A 290 -17.18 -10.63 -24.07
CA GLU A 290 -17.77 -9.99 -25.25
C GLU A 290 -17.65 -8.46 -25.18
N THR A 291 -17.80 -7.89 -23.99
CA THR A 291 -17.82 -6.42 -23.80
C THR A 291 -16.42 -5.83 -23.63
N ALA A 292 -15.61 -6.40 -22.73
CA ALA A 292 -14.30 -5.87 -22.35
C ALA A 292 -13.11 -6.65 -22.93
N GLY A 293 -13.37 -7.82 -23.54
CA GLY A 293 -12.33 -8.68 -24.10
C GLY A 293 -11.73 -9.65 -23.10
N ARG A 294 -11.19 -10.75 -23.63
CA ARG A 294 -10.61 -11.85 -22.84
C ARG A 294 -9.45 -11.43 -21.95
N GLN A 295 -8.63 -10.47 -22.37
CA GLN A 295 -7.47 -10.03 -21.60
C GLN A 295 -7.87 -9.26 -20.34
N MET A 296 -8.95 -8.46 -20.40
CA MET A 296 -9.51 -7.76 -19.23
C MET A 296 -10.14 -8.77 -18.25
N TYR A 297 -10.95 -9.70 -18.76
CA TYR A 297 -11.54 -10.77 -17.94
C TYR A 297 -10.47 -11.55 -17.14
N ARG A 298 -9.33 -11.85 -17.78
CA ARG A 298 -8.21 -12.56 -17.13
C ARG A 298 -7.56 -11.80 -15.97
N GLN A 299 -7.83 -10.50 -15.79
CA GLN A 299 -7.28 -9.72 -14.67
C GLN A 299 -8.13 -9.82 -13.39
N ILE A 300 -9.42 -10.16 -13.50
CA ILE A 300 -10.35 -10.18 -12.37
C ILE A 300 -9.88 -11.14 -11.27
N ARG A 301 -9.56 -12.38 -11.63
CA ARG A 301 -9.19 -13.40 -10.65
C ARG A 301 -7.81 -13.13 -10.00
N PRO A 302 -6.76 -12.73 -10.73
CA PRO A 302 -5.54 -12.22 -10.12
C PRO A 302 -5.78 -11.04 -9.15
N TRP A 303 -6.65 -10.11 -9.51
CA TRP A 303 -7.04 -9.00 -8.63
C TRP A 303 -7.69 -9.50 -7.33
N LEU A 304 -8.67 -10.40 -7.39
CA LEU A 304 -9.29 -11.00 -6.19
C LEU A 304 -8.24 -11.72 -5.31
N ARG A 305 -7.30 -12.45 -5.93
CA ARG A 305 -6.21 -13.11 -5.19
C ARG A 305 -5.32 -12.10 -4.49
N ASN A 306 -4.99 -10.98 -5.13
CA ASN A 306 -4.19 -9.93 -4.53
C ASN A 306 -4.89 -9.26 -3.34
N VAL A 307 -6.22 -9.08 -3.42
CA VAL A 307 -7.04 -8.62 -2.30
C VAL A 307 -7.00 -9.64 -1.15
N ALA A 308 -7.20 -10.93 -1.45
CA ALA A 308 -7.16 -12.01 -0.46
C ALA A 308 -5.79 -12.20 0.22
N SER A 309 -4.72 -11.82 -0.48
CA SER A 309 -3.34 -12.08 -0.09
C SER A 309 -2.59 -10.85 0.42
N ASP A 310 -3.25 -9.83 1.01
CA ASP A 310 -2.72 -8.47 1.33
C ASP A 310 -1.31 -8.44 2.00
N TYR A 311 -0.77 -9.57 2.43
CA TYR A 311 0.65 -9.76 2.74
C TYR A 311 1.30 -10.99 2.08
N ARG A 312 2.24 -10.78 1.16
CA ARG A 312 3.16 -11.82 0.62
C ARG A 312 4.50 -11.75 1.35
N GLN A 313 4.95 -12.87 1.92
CA GLN A 313 6.30 -12.97 2.47
C GLN A 313 7.33 -13.06 1.33
N PRO A 314 8.54 -12.47 1.47
CA PRO A 314 9.62 -12.65 0.51
C PRO A 314 9.98 -14.14 0.39
N MET A 315 10.12 -14.66 -0.83
CA MET A 315 10.36 -16.09 -1.08
C MET A 315 11.85 -16.48 -1.05
N ASN A 316 12.77 -15.52 -1.00
CA ASN A 316 14.21 -15.78 -0.88
C ASN A 316 14.97 -14.53 -0.38
N HIS A 317 16.24 -14.73 -0.03
CA HIS A 317 17.15 -13.66 0.43
C HIS A 317 17.26 -12.50 -0.58
N TRP A 318 17.19 -12.79 -1.88
CA TRP A 318 17.30 -11.78 -2.93
C TRP A 318 16.06 -10.90 -3.01
N GLU A 319 14.87 -11.50 -2.91
CA GLU A 319 13.59 -10.79 -2.78
C GLU A 319 13.55 -9.94 -1.50
N ALA A 320 14.12 -10.41 -0.39
CA ALA A 320 14.22 -9.64 0.84
C ALA A 320 15.07 -8.37 0.66
N ILE A 321 16.23 -8.49 -0.02
CA ILE A 321 17.08 -7.35 -0.37
C ILE A 321 16.34 -6.38 -1.30
N LEU A 322 15.72 -6.87 -2.38
CA LEU A 322 14.96 -6.02 -3.31
C LEU A 322 13.81 -5.28 -2.61
N ASN A 323 13.09 -5.94 -1.70
CA ASN A 323 12.04 -5.31 -0.89
C ASN A 323 12.61 -4.25 0.06
N HIS A 324 13.79 -4.50 0.65
CA HIS A 324 14.46 -3.53 1.52
C HIS A 324 14.90 -2.28 0.75
N VAL A 325 15.57 -2.48 -0.40
CA VAL A 325 16.01 -1.41 -1.30
C VAL A 325 14.81 -0.62 -1.81
N ARG A 326 13.72 -1.28 -2.23
CA ARG A 326 12.47 -0.61 -2.64
C ARG A 326 11.96 0.33 -1.56
N GLY A 327 11.90 -0.15 -0.32
CA GLY A 327 11.45 0.69 0.80
C GLY A 327 12.36 1.86 1.08
N GLY A 328 13.68 1.65 0.95
CA GLY A 328 14.67 2.73 0.95
C GLY A 328 14.43 3.75 -0.16
N ALA A 329 14.20 3.30 -1.40
CA ALA A 329 13.96 4.14 -2.55
C ALA A 329 12.73 5.03 -2.38
N SER A 330 11.66 4.51 -1.76
CA SER A 330 10.49 5.30 -1.39
C SER A 330 10.81 6.40 -0.37
N VAL A 331 11.56 6.08 0.69
CA VAL A 331 11.92 7.06 1.71
C VAL A 331 12.89 8.12 1.17
N VAL A 332 13.90 7.71 0.40
CA VAL A 332 14.89 8.64 -0.17
C VAL A 332 14.22 9.60 -1.14
N ASN A 333 13.31 9.13 -2.00
CA ASN A 333 12.72 9.97 -3.05
C ASN A 333 11.54 10.83 -2.58
N MET A 334 10.80 10.42 -1.55
CA MET A 334 9.60 11.13 -1.08
C MET A 334 9.71 11.69 0.34
N GLY A 335 10.63 11.19 1.15
CA GLY A 335 10.80 11.64 2.52
C GLY A 335 11.17 13.13 2.58
N TYR A 336 10.32 13.91 3.26
CA TYR A 336 10.38 15.36 3.35
C TYR A 336 10.48 16.11 2.01
N LYS A 337 10.10 15.47 0.90
CA LYS A 337 10.26 16.04 -0.43
C LYS A 337 9.18 17.09 -0.70
N VAL A 338 9.56 18.37 -0.70
CA VAL A 338 8.64 19.52 -0.86
C VAL A 338 7.98 19.54 -2.24
N THR A 339 8.78 19.37 -3.30
CA THR A 339 8.32 19.27 -4.70
C THR A 339 7.22 18.22 -4.88
N THR A 340 7.43 17.00 -4.39
CA THR A 340 6.46 15.90 -4.47
C THR A 340 5.17 16.20 -3.71
N ALA A 341 5.24 16.95 -2.60
CA ALA A 341 4.08 17.37 -1.85
C ALA A 341 3.24 18.40 -2.64
N ILE A 342 3.88 19.40 -3.26
CA ILE A 342 3.16 20.43 -4.04
C ILE A 342 2.53 19.83 -5.30
N VAL A 343 3.19 18.87 -5.95
CA VAL A 343 2.66 18.17 -7.14
C VAL A 343 1.33 17.46 -6.89
N GLN A 344 0.96 17.16 -5.63
CA GLN A 344 -0.36 16.57 -5.32
C GLN A 344 -1.53 17.41 -5.84
N TRP A 345 -1.36 18.73 -5.95
CA TRP A 345 -2.37 19.63 -6.52
C TRP A 345 -2.75 19.33 -7.97
N LEU A 346 -1.83 18.74 -8.74
CA LEU A 346 -2.09 18.32 -10.11
C LEU A 346 -3.14 17.20 -10.17
N GLY A 347 -3.27 16.42 -9.10
CA GLY A 347 -4.34 15.43 -8.94
C GLY A 347 -5.74 16.02 -9.10
N TYR A 348 -5.93 17.30 -8.80
CA TYR A 348 -7.25 17.93 -8.94
C TYR A 348 -7.72 18.05 -10.39
N SER A 349 -6.81 17.97 -11.38
CA SER A 349 -7.21 17.96 -12.78
C SER A 349 -7.96 16.68 -13.16
N GLN A 350 -7.62 15.54 -12.55
CA GLN A 350 -8.37 14.29 -12.70
C GLN A 350 -9.75 14.39 -12.01
N THR A 351 -9.83 15.09 -10.88
CA THR A 351 -11.12 15.40 -10.22
C THR A 351 -12.02 16.23 -11.13
N TYR A 352 -11.47 17.25 -11.79
CA TYR A 352 -12.22 18.06 -12.76
C TYR A 352 -12.80 17.20 -13.88
N GLN A 353 -12.03 16.23 -14.39
CA GLN A 353 -12.49 15.34 -15.45
C GLN A 353 -13.56 14.33 -15.02
N LEU A 354 -13.55 13.89 -13.76
CA LEU A 354 -14.56 12.96 -13.27
C LEU A 354 -15.84 13.66 -12.80
N LEU A 355 -15.72 14.77 -12.06
CA LEU A 355 -16.87 15.45 -11.46
C LEU A 355 -17.49 16.52 -12.35
N GLY A 356 -16.71 17.09 -13.27
CA GLY A 356 -17.06 18.27 -14.03
C GLY A 356 -16.85 19.57 -13.26
N ALA A 357 -16.82 20.69 -13.99
CA ALA A 357 -16.47 22.00 -13.46
C ALA A 357 -17.32 22.45 -12.24
N LYS A 358 -18.64 22.22 -12.28
CA LYS A 358 -19.58 22.62 -11.23
C LYS A 358 -19.19 22.02 -9.88
N TYR A 359 -19.09 20.70 -9.80
CA TYR A 359 -18.87 19.99 -8.54
C TYR A 359 -17.43 20.06 -8.04
N SER A 360 -16.47 20.15 -8.96
CA SER A 360 -15.08 20.48 -8.59
C SER A 360 -14.98 21.87 -7.98
N ALA A 361 -15.69 22.87 -8.50
CA ALA A 361 -15.71 24.22 -7.92
C ALA A 361 -16.43 24.26 -6.57
N ILE A 362 -17.55 23.54 -6.42
CA ILE A 362 -18.27 23.40 -5.13
C ILE A 362 -17.36 22.78 -4.07
N GLY A 363 -16.65 21.70 -4.41
CA GLY A 363 -15.69 21.05 -3.52
C GLY A 363 -14.60 22.00 -3.03
N LEU A 364 -13.96 22.73 -3.96
CA LEU A 364 -12.96 23.75 -3.61
C LEU A 364 -13.55 24.84 -2.74
N ARG A 365 -14.72 25.38 -3.08
CA ARG A 365 -15.35 26.47 -2.31
C ARG A 365 -15.70 26.04 -0.89
N LYS A 366 -16.24 24.83 -0.71
CA LYS A 366 -16.57 24.30 0.62
C LYS A 366 -15.37 24.19 1.56
N PHE A 367 -14.16 24.07 1.00
CA PHE A 367 -12.95 23.87 1.79
C PHE A 367 -12.01 25.09 1.82
N TYR A 368 -11.92 25.85 0.73
CA TYR A 368 -10.94 26.92 0.53
C TYR A 368 -11.53 28.31 0.23
N ALA A 369 -12.86 28.49 0.11
CA ALA A 369 -13.40 29.81 -0.22
C ALA A 369 -12.99 30.89 0.80
N ASP A 370 -12.83 32.12 0.30
CA ASP A 370 -12.56 33.29 1.13
C ASP A 370 -13.61 33.39 2.25
N GLY A 371 -13.14 33.43 3.49
CA GLY A 371 -13.99 33.45 4.68
C GLY A 371 -14.30 32.08 5.32
N VAL A 372 -13.77 30.96 4.79
CA VAL A 372 -13.75 29.69 5.54
C VAL A 372 -12.57 29.74 6.51
N PRO A 373 -12.79 29.97 7.83
CA PRO A 373 -11.70 29.95 8.79
C PRO A 373 -11.10 28.54 8.89
N TYR A 374 -9.94 28.41 9.51
CA TYR A 374 -9.35 27.10 9.82
C TYR A 374 -10.34 26.16 10.52
N GLU A 375 -11.20 26.69 11.40
CA GLU A 375 -12.28 25.92 12.03
C GLU A 375 -13.31 25.37 11.02
N GLY A 376 -13.60 26.11 9.95
CA GLY A 376 -14.48 25.65 8.87
C GLY A 376 -13.86 24.50 8.08
N GLN A 377 -12.55 24.56 7.83
CA GLN A 377 -11.80 23.45 7.23
C GLN A 377 -11.79 22.21 8.15
N GLN A 378 -11.61 22.41 9.46
CA GLN A 378 -11.71 21.31 10.42
C GLN A 378 -13.12 20.71 10.43
N ARG A 379 -14.18 21.52 10.48
CA ARG A 379 -15.56 21.03 10.40
C ARG A 379 -15.84 20.25 9.11
N ALA A 380 -15.34 20.72 7.97
CA ALA A 380 -15.47 20.01 6.70
C ALA A 380 -14.71 18.67 6.73
N LYS A 381 -13.49 18.66 7.27
CA LYS A 381 -12.71 17.43 7.47
C LYS A 381 -13.40 16.46 8.43
N ASP A 382 -13.93 16.93 9.54
CA ASP A 382 -14.62 16.12 10.54
C ASP A 382 -15.91 15.53 9.94
N PHE A 383 -16.67 16.32 9.18
CA PHE A 383 -17.83 15.86 8.42
C PHE A 383 -17.49 14.68 7.50
N VAL A 384 -16.39 14.77 6.75
CA VAL A 384 -15.91 13.70 5.87
C VAL A 384 -15.44 12.50 6.69
N PHE A 385 -14.64 12.72 7.72
CA PHE A 385 -14.08 11.64 8.53
C PHE A 385 -15.16 10.90 9.28
N GLU A 386 -16.16 11.55 9.85
CA GLU A 386 -17.32 10.91 10.49
C GLU A 386 -18.00 9.88 9.58
N ARG A 387 -18.03 10.14 8.27
CA ARG A 387 -18.74 9.34 7.26
C ARG A 387 -17.87 8.31 6.53
N SER A 388 -16.61 8.62 6.26
CA SER A 388 -15.75 7.81 5.42
C SER A 388 -14.53 7.27 6.18
N TRP A 389 -14.55 5.96 6.47
CA TRP A 389 -13.39 5.23 6.99
C TRP A 389 -12.22 5.23 5.99
N TYR A 390 -12.53 5.24 4.69
CA TYR A 390 -11.53 5.37 3.64
C TYR A 390 -10.75 6.70 3.79
N MET A 391 -11.46 7.82 3.93
CA MET A 391 -10.84 9.14 4.08
C MET A 391 -10.08 9.29 5.41
N ARG A 392 -10.56 8.71 6.51
CA ARG A 392 -9.81 8.69 7.79
C ARG A 392 -8.42 8.07 7.66
N ARG A 393 -8.30 7.02 6.84
CA ARG A 393 -7.04 6.28 6.68
C ARG A 393 -6.19 6.80 5.53
N ARG A 394 -6.73 7.68 4.67
CA ARG A 394 -6.09 8.15 3.43
C ARG A 394 -4.66 8.64 3.59
N MET A 395 -4.35 9.39 4.66
CA MET A 395 -2.97 9.83 4.99
C MET A 395 -1.94 8.69 5.02
N ARG A 396 -2.40 7.44 5.16
CA ARG A 396 -1.56 6.23 5.21
C ARG A 396 -1.71 5.32 3.99
N THR A 397 -2.63 5.60 3.07
CA THR A 397 -3.05 4.67 2.00
C THR A 397 -3.22 5.34 0.63
N PHE A 398 -2.83 6.60 0.46
CA PHE A 398 -2.97 7.30 -0.83
C PHE A 398 -2.05 6.74 -1.92
N ASP A 399 -0.93 6.10 -1.56
CA ASP A 399 -0.04 5.39 -2.49
C ASP A 399 0.41 4.03 -1.93
N ARG A 400 0.65 3.06 -2.82
CA ARG A 400 1.07 1.69 -2.48
C ARG A 400 2.39 1.67 -1.71
N ASP A 401 3.39 2.37 -2.22
CA ASP A 401 4.74 2.31 -1.68
C ASP A 401 4.79 2.99 -0.31
N MET A 402 3.97 4.02 -0.13
CA MET A 402 3.78 4.70 1.15
C MET A 402 3.04 3.82 2.16
N ARG A 403 1.95 3.15 1.75
CA ARG A 403 1.23 2.17 2.59
C ARG A 403 2.17 1.08 3.07
N ASP A 404 2.97 0.50 2.16
CA ASP A 404 3.95 -0.54 2.48
C ASP A 404 5.00 -0.03 3.48
N GLN A 405 5.54 1.17 3.30
CA GLN A 405 6.46 1.74 4.27
C GLN A 405 5.77 1.94 5.62
N MET A 406 4.57 2.52 5.65
CA MET A 406 3.86 2.82 6.88
C MET A 406 3.44 1.57 7.66
N LYS A 407 3.15 0.44 6.98
CA LYS A 407 2.93 -0.87 7.62
C LYS A 407 4.15 -1.33 8.42
N HIS A 408 5.36 -1.17 7.89
CA HIS A 408 6.61 -1.58 8.56
C HIS A 408 7.12 -0.58 9.61
N LEU A 409 6.62 0.65 9.59
CA LEU A 409 7.00 1.70 10.54
C LEU A 409 6.21 1.67 11.86
N GLY A 410 5.27 0.73 12.02
CA GLY A 410 4.54 0.52 13.27
C GLY A 410 5.43 0.25 14.50
N GLN A 411 6.66 -0.22 14.28
CA GLN A 411 7.65 -0.54 15.34
C GLN A 411 8.78 0.51 15.49
N VAL A 412 8.73 1.66 14.79
CA VAL A 412 9.81 2.66 14.82
C VAL A 412 9.28 4.07 15.13
N THR A 413 10.15 4.89 15.73
CA THR A 413 9.94 6.26 16.27
C THR A 413 9.09 7.20 15.41
N ASN A 414 8.41 8.15 16.07
CA ASN A 414 7.57 9.20 15.44
C ASN A 414 8.25 9.91 14.25
N VAL A 415 9.59 9.99 14.25
CA VAL A 415 10.43 10.57 13.20
C VAL A 415 10.26 9.89 11.84
N ARG A 416 10.12 8.56 11.79
CA ARG A 416 9.93 7.89 10.48
C ARG A 416 8.53 8.11 9.91
N LYS A 417 7.52 8.30 10.78
CA LYS A 417 6.16 8.64 10.35
C LYS A 417 6.08 10.06 9.79
N SER A 418 6.92 10.98 10.28
CA SER A 418 6.92 12.37 9.78
C SER A 418 7.51 12.53 8.38
N PHE A 419 8.34 11.59 7.91
CA PHE A 419 8.94 11.65 6.55
C PHE A 419 7.90 11.91 5.46
N PHE A 420 6.70 11.36 5.62
CA PHE A 420 5.65 11.39 4.62
C PHE A 420 4.50 12.34 4.94
N PHE A 421 4.58 13.06 6.08
CA PHE A 421 3.51 13.90 6.57
C PHE A 421 3.13 15.00 5.57
N MET A 422 4.11 15.69 4.98
CA MET A 422 3.86 16.79 4.04
C MET A 422 3.09 16.34 2.80
N ILE A 423 3.49 15.20 2.22
CA ILE A 423 2.83 14.67 1.02
C ILE A 423 1.41 14.23 1.36
N GLY A 424 1.23 13.49 2.46
CA GLY A 424 -0.11 13.11 2.90
C GLY A 424 -1.00 14.33 3.19
N PHE A 425 -0.44 15.39 3.79
CA PHE A 425 -1.16 16.61 4.08
C PHE A 425 -1.62 17.32 2.80
N MET A 426 -0.73 17.46 1.82
CA MET A 426 -1.08 18.06 0.52
C MET A 426 -2.07 17.20 -0.26
N ASP A 427 -1.93 15.87 -0.21
CA ASP A 427 -2.91 14.93 -0.76
C ASP A 427 -4.30 15.10 -0.13
N MET A 428 -4.36 15.28 1.19
CA MET A 428 -5.63 15.56 1.88
C MET A 428 -6.23 16.89 1.44
N GLY A 429 -5.40 17.88 1.11
CA GLY A 429 -5.80 19.18 0.58
C GLY A 429 -6.55 19.09 -0.75
N VAL A 430 -6.26 18.09 -1.58
CA VAL A 430 -7.01 17.84 -2.84
C VAL A 430 -8.13 16.82 -2.69
N ALA A 431 -7.94 15.83 -1.82
CA ALA A 431 -8.88 14.74 -1.63
C ALA A 431 -10.14 15.18 -0.86
N LEU A 432 -10.03 16.05 0.16
CA LEU A 432 -11.20 16.56 0.88
C LEU A 432 -12.13 17.39 -0.03
N PRO A 433 -11.66 18.38 -0.81
CA PRO A 433 -12.51 19.06 -1.79
C PRO A 433 -13.12 18.11 -2.83
N THR A 434 -12.34 17.15 -3.33
CA THR A 434 -12.84 16.13 -4.27
C THR A 434 -14.02 15.37 -3.67
N TRP A 435 -13.87 14.88 -2.43
CA TRP A 435 -14.90 14.15 -1.71
C TRP A 435 -16.13 15.03 -1.47
N LEU A 436 -15.96 16.26 -1.00
CA LEU A 436 -17.06 17.19 -0.71
C LEU A 436 -17.85 17.58 -1.96
N GLY A 437 -17.17 17.74 -3.10
CA GLY A 437 -17.78 17.98 -4.40
C GLY A 437 -18.57 16.78 -4.90
N ALA A 438 -17.96 15.58 -4.82
CA ALA A 438 -18.59 14.33 -5.21
C ALA A 438 -19.82 14.00 -4.35
N TYR A 439 -19.71 14.17 -3.04
CA TYR A 439 -20.82 14.01 -2.10
C TYR A 439 -21.97 14.95 -2.46
N GLN A 440 -21.69 16.25 -2.69
CA GLN A 440 -22.73 17.20 -3.07
C GLN A 440 -23.41 16.83 -4.41
N LYS A 441 -22.67 16.25 -5.36
CA LYS A 441 -23.22 15.81 -6.64
C LYS A 441 -24.34 14.80 -6.49
N VAL A 442 -24.16 13.82 -5.61
CA VAL A 442 -25.23 12.85 -5.28
C VAL A 442 -26.36 13.53 -4.51
N MET A 443 -26.03 14.38 -3.54
CA MET A 443 -27.06 15.08 -2.75
C MET A 443 -27.97 15.97 -3.61
N ASP A 444 -27.44 16.53 -4.69
CA ASP A 444 -28.20 17.37 -5.64
C ASP A 444 -29.02 16.55 -6.66
N GLY A 445 -28.80 15.23 -6.76
CA GLY A 445 -29.43 14.38 -7.79
C GLY A 445 -28.78 14.49 -9.18
N ASP A 446 -27.55 14.99 -9.28
CA ASP A 446 -26.80 15.16 -10.54
C ASP A 446 -25.97 13.89 -10.91
N VAL A 447 -26.27 12.74 -10.29
CA VAL A 447 -25.73 11.42 -10.64
C VAL A 447 -26.84 10.57 -11.23
N GLU A 448 -26.64 10.09 -12.45
CA GLU A 448 -27.62 9.27 -13.17
C GLU A 448 -27.95 7.99 -12.40
N GLY A 449 -29.23 7.67 -12.29
CA GLY A 449 -29.70 6.46 -11.59
C GLY A 449 -29.67 6.53 -10.06
N VAL A 450 -29.34 7.68 -9.47
CA VAL A 450 -29.25 7.87 -8.02
C VAL A 450 -30.25 8.93 -7.56
N GLU A 451 -31.05 8.59 -6.55
CA GLU A 451 -31.99 9.54 -5.94
C GLU A 451 -31.25 10.63 -5.15
N ALA A 452 -31.71 11.88 -5.32
CA ALA A 452 -31.19 13.02 -4.58
C ALA A 452 -31.30 12.79 -3.06
N GLY A 453 -30.26 13.17 -2.32
CA GLY A 453 -30.24 13.09 -0.87
C GLY A 453 -29.88 11.71 -0.28
N ASN A 454 -29.55 10.71 -1.10
CA ASN A 454 -29.12 9.41 -0.61
C ASN A 454 -27.69 9.46 -0.04
N GLU A 455 -27.57 9.65 1.27
CA GLU A 455 -26.28 9.82 1.96
C GLU A 455 -25.36 8.59 1.83
N HIS A 456 -25.90 7.37 1.89
CA HIS A 456 -25.08 6.16 1.75
C HIS A 456 -24.41 6.07 0.37
N LEU A 457 -25.18 6.30 -0.70
CA LEU A 457 -24.65 6.32 -2.06
C LEU A 457 -23.74 7.54 -2.29
N ALA A 458 -24.00 8.67 -1.62
CA ALA A 458 -23.13 9.84 -1.67
C ALA A 458 -21.73 9.54 -1.11
N ILE A 459 -21.64 8.77 -0.02
CA ILE A 459 -20.36 8.34 0.56
C ILE A 459 -19.63 7.40 -0.40
N ASP A 460 -20.32 6.38 -0.91
CA ASP A 460 -19.73 5.39 -1.84
C ASP A 460 -19.20 6.05 -3.13
N PHE A 461 -20.00 6.97 -3.69
CA PHE A 461 -19.62 7.76 -4.86
C PHE A 461 -18.41 8.66 -4.56
N ALA A 462 -18.43 9.37 -3.44
CA ALA A 462 -17.36 10.28 -3.06
C ALA A 462 -16.03 9.57 -2.81
N ASP A 463 -16.05 8.42 -2.12
CA ASP A 463 -14.87 7.58 -1.94
C ASP A 463 -14.35 7.05 -3.28
N GLY A 464 -15.24 6.61 -4.18
CA GLY A 464 -14.89 6.16 -5.53
C GLY A 464 -14.28 7.25 -6.41
N MET A 465 -14.74 8.50 -6.27
CA MET A 465 -14.19 9.64 -7.00
C MET A 465 -12.78 9.98 -6.54
N VAL A 466 -12.52 9.94 -5.23
CA VAL A 466 -11.18 10.15 -4.69
C VAL A 466 -10.22 9.03 -5.14
N ARG A 467 -10.65 7.76 -5.10
CA ARG A 467 -9.82 6.63 -5.58
C ARG A 467 -9.43 6.77 -7.05
N ARG A 468 -10.38 7.14 -7.90
CA ARG A 468 -10.19 7.25 -9.36
C ARG A 468 -9.50 8.54 -9.81
N SER A 469 -9.44 9.59 -8.99
CA SER A 469 -8.70 10.82 -9.32
C SER A 469 -7.33 10.94 -8.66
N GLN A 470 -7.23 10.65 -7.35
CA GLN A 470 -5.99 10.88 -6.59
C GLN A 470 -5.15 9.61 -6.42
N GLY A 471 -5.76 8.45 -6.63
CA GLY A 471 -5.13 7.15 -6.44
C GLY A 471 -5.27 6.62 -5.01
N SER A 472 -4.96 5.33 -4.88
CA SER A 472 -4.88 4.64 -3.59
C SER A 472 -3.90 3.46 -3.69
N GLY A 473 -3.26 3.17 -2.56
CA GLY A 473 -2.35 2.03 -2.36
C GLY A 473 -3.02 0.77 -1.80
N SER A 474 -4.33 0.79 -1.63
CA SER A 474 -5.10 -0.37 -1.18
C SER A 474 -5.14 -1.47 -2.24
N PRO A 475 -5.12 -2.77 -1.89
CA PRO A 475 -4.95 -3.86 -2.87
C PRO A 475 -6.05 -3.89 -3.93
N LYS A 476 -7.28 -3.55 -3.54
CA LYS A 476 -8.43 -3.48 -4.43
C LYS A 476 -8.30 -2.38 -5.49
N ASP A 477 -7.46 -1.37 -5.25
CA ASP A 477 -7.29 -0.18 -6.09
C ASP A 477 -6.02 -0.24 -6.98
N LEU A 478 -5.23 -1.31 -6.84
CA LEU A 478 -4.01 -1.53 -7.61
C LEU A 478 -4.33 -2.15 -8.97
N ALA A 479 -3.62 -1.70 -10.01
CA ALA A 479 -3.56 -2.41 -11.27
C ALA A 479 -2.70 -3.68 -11.12
N GLN A 480 -2.94 -4.71 -11.94
CA GLN A 480 -2.20 -5.98 -11.85
C GLN A 480 -0.68 -5.77 -12.01
N ILE A 481 -0.25 -4.82 -12.83
CA ILE A 481 1.16 -4.46 -13.03
C ILE A 481 1.85 -3.97 -11.75
N GLN A 482 1.09 -3.40 -10.79
CA GLN A 482 1.59 -2.96 -9.48
C GLN A 482 1.68 -4.13 -8.48
N THR A 483 1.24 -5.32 -8.86
CA THR A 483 1.21 -6.50 -8.00
C THR A 483 2.23 -7.54 -8.43
N GLY A 484 2.38 -8.62 -7.67
CA GLY A 484 3.31 -9.71 -8.01
C GLY A 484 4.72 -9.53 -7.47
N HIS A 485 5.72 -9.89 -8.29
CA HIS A 485 7.11 -10.11 -7.87
C HIS A 485 7.81 -8.82 -7.42
N PRO A 486 8.68 -8.86 -6.37
CA PRO A 486 9.38 -7.67 -5.86
C PRO A 486 10.13 -6.85 -6.92
N LEU A 487 10.74 -7.53 -7.91
CA LEU A 487 11.42 -6.86 -9.02
C LEU A 487 10.46 -5.97 -9.84
N MET A 488 9.26 -6.45 -10.18
CA MET A 488 8.27 -5.64 -10.90
C MET A 488 7.76 -4.48 -10.06
N LYS A 489 7.71 -4.64 -8.73
CA LYS A 489 7.30 -3.58 -7.81
C LYS A 489 8.27 -2.39 -7.81
N LEU A 490 9.56 -2.63 -8.09
CA LEU A 490 10.56 -1.56 -8.25
C LEU A 490 10.27 -0.68 -9.47
N PHE A 491 9.83 -1.26 -10.59
CA PHE A 491 9.45 -0.51 -11.78
C PHE A 491 8.11 0.21 -11.65
N THR A 492 7.27 -0.18 -10.71
CA THR A 492 5.95 0.43 -10.50
C THR A 492 5.91 1.38 -9.32
N LEU A 493 7.07 1.84 -8.85
CA LEU A 493 7.17 2.86 -7.80
C LEU A 493 6.38 4.12 -8.18
N PHE A 494 5.56 4.59 -7.25
CA PHE A 494 4.77 5.84 -7.36
C PHE A 494 3.78 5.87 -8.53
N TYR A 495 3.35 4.69 -9.00
CA TYR A 495 2.50 4.58 -10.18
C TYR A 495 1.03 4.92 -9.92
N SER A 496 0.56 5.07 -8.68
CA SER A 496 -0.88 5.15 -8.36
C SER A 496 -1.63 6.27 -9.10
N TYR A 497 -1.04 7.47 -9.20
CA TYR A 497 -1.55 8.62 -9.96
C TYR A 497 -1.54 8.36 -11.47
N PHE A 498 -0.39 7.90 -12.00
CA PHE A 498 -0.21 7.62 -13.42
C PHE A 498 -1.07 6.44 -13.91
N GLY A 499 -1.37 5.49 -13.04
CA GLY A 499 -2.32 4.42 -13.28
C GLY A 499 -3.74 4.94 -13.44
N ASN A 500 -4.17 5.92 -12.64
CA ASN A 500 -5.47 6.57 -12.87
C ASN A 500 -5.47 7.34 -14.19
N LEU A 501 -4.39 8.09 -14.48
CA LEU A 501 -4.23 8.79 -15.75
C LEU A 501 -4.34 7.84 -16.96
N TYR A 502 -3.70 6.66 -16.89
CA TYR A 502 -3.82 5.62 -17.92
C TYR A 502 -5.27 5.18 -18.13
N ASN A 503 -5.99 4.91 -17.04
CA ASN A 503 -7.39 4.47 -17.10
C ASN A 503 -8.31 5.61 -17.61
N LEU A 504 -8.02 6.87 -17.29
CA LEU A 504 -8.73 8.03 -17.81
C LEU A 504 -8.48 8.24 -19.31
N PHE A 505 -7.27 8.02 -19.81
CA PHE A 505 -7.01 8.03 -21.26
C PHE A 505 -7.76 6.90 -21.99
N GLN A 506 -7.80 5.70 -21.42
CA GLN A 506 -8.61 4.61 -21.99
C GLN A 506 -10.10 4.94 -21.99
N ARG A 507 -10.62 5.49 -20.88
CA ARG A 507 -11.99 5.99 -20.78
C ARG A 507 -12.28 7.02 -21.87
N LEU A 508 -11.39 7.99 -22.03
CA LEU A 508 -11.53 9.04 -23.04
C LEU A 508 -11.61 8.47 -24.47
N GLY A 509 -10.74 7.52 -24.80
CA GLY A 509 -10.78 6.83 -26.09
C GLY A 509 -12.08 6.05 -26.34
N LYS A 510 -12.70 5.49 -25.28
CA LYS A 510 -13.98 4.76 -25.37
C LYS A 510 -15.20 5.68 -25.48
N MET A 511 -15.16 6.82 -24.80
CA MET A 511 -16.24 7.82 -24.84
C MET A 511 -16.25 8.62 -26.15
N THR A 512 -15.09 8.80 -26.79
CA THR A 512 -14.97 9.56 -28.04
C THR A 512 -15.35 8.68 -29.23
N LYS A 513 -16.63 8.69 -29.61
CA LYS A 513 -17.16 7.84 -30.71
C LYS A 513 -17.42 8.62 -31.99
N SER A 514 -17.51 9.95 -31.90
CA SER A 514 -17.88 10.80 -33.02
C SER A 514 -17.25 12.20 -32.94
N VAL A 515 -17.40 12.98 -34.02
CA VAL A 515 -16.94 14.38 -34.08
C VAL A 515 -17.62 15.26 -33.01
N LYS A 516 -18.82 14.90 -32.56
CA LYS A 516 -19.54 15.65 -31.51
C LYS A 516 -18.84 15.58 -30.15
N ASP A 517 -18.01 14.57 -29.94
CA ASP A 517 -17.28 14.35 -28.69
C ASP A 517 -15.94 15.11 -28.67
N VAL A 518 -15.52 15.70 -29.80
CA VAL A 518 -14.24 16.41 -29.95
C VAL A 518 -14.04 17.54 -28.94
N PRO A 519 -15.04 18.39 -28.61
CA PRO A 519 -14.86 19.43 -27.59
C PRO A 519 -14.58 18.85 -26.20
N ALA A 520 -15.30 17.79 -25.82
CA ALA A 520 -15.08 17.09 -24.54
C ALA A 520 -13.70 16.42 -24.53
N PHE A 521 -13.30 15.82 -25.65
CA PHE A 521 -11.96 15.27 -25.84
C PHE A 521 -10.86 16.32 -25.70
N ALA A 522 -10.98 17.46 -26.38
CA ALA A 522 -10.01 18.54 -26.28
C ALA A 522 -9.89 19.07 -24.84
N SER A 523 -11.00 19.27 -24.15
CA SER A 523 -11.02 19.67 -22.73
C SER A 523 -10.32 18.63 -21.83
N ALA A 524 -10.59 17.34 -22.06
CA ALA A 524 -9.93 16.25 -21.34
C ALA A 524 -8.42 16.22 -21.59
N MET A 525 -7.99 16.43 -22.82
CA MET A 525 -6.56 16.47 -23.17
C MET A 525 -5.87 17.68 -22.54
N ILE A 526 -6.48 18.86 -22.55
CA ILE A 526 -5.92 20.05 -21.88
C ILE A 526 -5.71 19.77 -20.39
N THR A 527 -6.68 19.16 -19.73
CA THR A 527 -6.67 19.00 -18.26
C THR A 527 -5.91 17.77 -17.77
N LEU A 528 -5.89 16.67 -18.52
CA LEU A 528 -5.17 15.44 -18.13
C LEU A 528 -3.74 15.41 -18.63
N TRP A 529 -3.47 16.06 -19.76
CA TRP A 529 -2.16 16.02 -20.40
C TRP A 529 -1.43 17.35 -20.26
N PHE A 530 -1.88 18.41 -20.94
CA PHE A 530 -1.07 19.63 -21.04
C PHE A 530 -0.93 20.37 -19.71
N LEU A 531 -2.04 20.59 -19.00
CA LEU A 531 -2.06 21.35 -17.76
C LEU A 531 -1.15 20.73 -16.68
N PRO A 532 -1.23 19.42 -16.36
CA PRO A 532 -0.33 18.82 -15.39
C PRO A 532 1.12 18.82 -15.86
N ALA A 533 1.38 18.62 -17.15
CA ALA A 533 2.75 18.57 -17.67
C ALA A 533 3.45 19.93 -17.61
N ILE A 534 2.73 21.02 -17.90
CA ILE A 534 3.24 22.40 -17.76
C ILE A 534 3.40 22.76 -16.28
N LEU A 535 2.36 22.55 -15.47
CA LEU A 535 2.40 22.91 -14.05
C LEU A 535 3.44 22.11 -13.27
N ALA A 536 3.71 20.85 -13.64
CA ALA A 536 4.76 20.06 -13.01
C ALA A 536 6.16 20.68 -13.19
N GLU A 537 6.46 21.22 -14.38
CA GLU A 537 7.73 21.92 -14.64
C GLU A 537 7.81 23.23 -13.84
N LEU A 538 6.73 24.01 -13.83
CA LEU A 538 6.69 25.25 -13.05
C LEU A 538 6.83 24.98 -11.54
N ILE A 539 6.10 23.99 -11.02
CA ILE A 539 6.22 23.55 -9.62
C ILE A 539 7.63 23.07 -9.33
N ALA A 540 8.30 22.39 -10.25
CA ALA A 540 9.66 21.92 -10.05
C ALA A 540 10.73 23.05 -10.09
N GLY A 541 10.32 24.31 -10.26
CA GLY A 541 11.24 25.44 -10.42
C GLY A 541 11.92 25.46 -11.79
N ARG A 542 11.33 24.78 -12.78
CA ARG A 542 11.87 24.58 -14.13
C ARG A 542 11.19 25.46 -15.16
N GLY A 543 10.78 26.67 -14.77
CA GLY A 543 10.25 27.71 -15.65
C GLY A 543 11.28 28.27 -16.64
N PRO A 544 10.91 29.30 -17.42
CA PRO A 544 11.85 30.06 -18.23
C PRO A 544 12.98 30.60 -17.35
N ASP A 545 14.20 30.51 -17.87
CA ASP A 545 15.37 31.14 -17.27
C ASP A 545 15.33 32.68 -17.50
N ASP A 546 16.12 33.47 -16.76
CA ASP A 546 16.00 34.94 -16.80
C ASP A 546 16.29 35.57 -18.18
N ASP A 547 17.04 34.85 -19.02
CA ASP A 547 17.39 35.21 -20.40
C ASP A 547 16.57 34.45 -21.46
N GLU A 548 15.62 33.59 -21.06
CA GLU A 548 14.80 32.76 -21.94
C GLU A 548 13.35 33.26 -21.97
N ASP A 549 12.84 33.58 -23.17
CA ASP A 549 11.43 33.93 -23.34
C ASP A 549 10.50 32.72 -23.16
N TRP A 550 9.24 32.96 -22.76
CA TRP A 550 8.24 31.90 -22.59
C TRP A 550 8.03 31.02 -23.83
N ASP A 551 8.16 31.57 -25.05
CA ASP A 551 8.03 30.79 -26.30
C ASP A 551 9.24 29.85 -26.50
N GLU A 552 10.44 30.33 -26.19
CA GLU A 552 11.65 29.51 -26.27
C GLU A 552 11.62 28.40 -25.21
N TRP A 553 11.25 28.74 -23.97
CA TRP A 553 10.99 27.76 -22.92
C TRP A 553 9.96 26.74 -23.38
N PHE A 554 8.89 27.19 -24.04
CA PHE A 554 7.81 26.31 -24.46
C PHE A 554 8.29 25.33 -25.53
N LYS A 555 9.06 25.81 -26.52
CA LYS A 555 9.68 24.96 -27.55
C LYS A 555 10.68 23.97 -26.95
N ARG A 556 11.50 24.42 -26.00
CA ARG A 556 12.48 23.58 -25.28
C ARG A 556 11.79 22.46 -24.50
N THR A 557 10.67 22.75 -23.86
CA THR A 557 9.93 21.79 -23.02
C THR A 557 8.83 21.03 -23.76
N ALA A 558 8.63 21.28 -25.06
CA ALA A 558 7.64 20.62 -25.90
C ALA A 558 7.74 19.08 -25.88
N TYR A 559 8.97 18.54 -25.79
CA TYR A 559 9.16 17.09 -25.68
C TYR A 559 8.63 16.53 -24.35
N ILE A 560 8.69 17.29 -23.24
CA ILE A 560 8.22 16.85 -21.90
C ILE A 560 6.72 16.60 -21.98
N TRP A 561 5.98 17.53 -22.54
CA TRP A 561 4.55 17.35 -22.70
C TRP A 561 4.30 16.30 -23.76
N GLY A 562 4.97 16.32 -24.91
CA GLY A 562 4.85 15.28 -25.95
C GLY A 562 4.93 13.85 -25.39
N LEU A 563 5.78 13.62 -24.40
CA LEU A 563 6.00 12.32 -23.76
C LEU A 563 5.17 12.07 -22.49
N TYR A 564 4.49 13.07 -21.92
CA TYR A 564 3.76 12.96 -20.66
C TYR A 564 2.73 11.81 -20.62
N PRO A 565 1.92 11.55 -21.67
CA PRO A 565 0.99 10.43 -21.67
C PRO A 565 1.70 9.08 -21.54
N LEU A 566 2.93 8.97 -22.03
CA LEU A 566 3.73 7.74 -21.94
C LEU A 566 4.14 7.44 -20.50
N SER A 567 4.18 8.45 -19.61
CA SER A 567 4.41 8.24 -18.18
C SER A 567 3.33 7.40 -17.50
N SER A 568 2.16 7.28 -18.13
CA SER A 568 1.05 6.43 -17.67
C SER A 568 1.25 4.94 -17.99
N VAL A 569 2.25 4.57 -18.79
CA VAL A 569 2.51 3.17 -19.20
C VAL A 569 3.89 2.75 -18.72
N ILE A 570 3.96 1.77 -17.81
CA ILE A 570 5.22 1.26 -17.25
C ILE A 570 6.08 0.65 -18.38
N GLY A 571 7.41 0.68 -18.29
CA GLY A 571 8.30 0.27 -19.38
C GLY A 571 8.45 1.34 -20.47
N ILE A 572 7.35 1.88 -21.01
CA ILE A 572 7.42 3.02 -21.95
C ILE A 572 7.83 4.29 -21.20
N ARG A 573 7.25 4.53 -20.02
CA ARG A 573 7.65 5.60 -19.10
C ARG A 573 9.15 5.57 -18.85
N ASP A 574 9.70 4.39 -18.61
CA ASP A 574 11.11 4.26 -18.21
C ASP A 574 12.03 4.57 -19.41
N VAL A 575 11.64 4.17 -20.62
CA VAL A 575 12.30 4.58 -21.88
C VAL A 575 12.18 6.10 -22.12
N ALA A 576 10.98 6.67 -21.95
CA ALA A 576 10.73 8.10 -22.12
C ALA A 576 11.54 8.95 -21.13
N ASN A 577 11.66 8.50 -19.88
CA ASN A 577 12.50 9.13 -18.87
C ASN A 577 13.98 9.06 -19.24
N ALA A 578 14.45 7.91 -19.75
CA ALA A 578 15.84 7.72 -20.17
C ALA A 578 16.23 8.57 -21.40
N MET A 579 15.26 8.91 -22.26
CA MET A 579 15.45 9.78 -23.42
C MET A 579 15.36 11.27 -23.10
N GLY A 580 15.06 11.64 -21.84
CA GLY A 580 14.99 13.04 -21.43
C GLY A 580 16.39 13.69 -21.30
N PRO A 581 16.52 15.01 -21.58
CA PRO A 581 17.79 15.73 -21.61
C PRO A 581 18.50 15.87 -20.25
N TYR A 582 17.82 15.49 -19.15
CA TYR A 582 18.36 15.61 -17.80
C TYR A 582 19.12 14.36 -17.31
N GLY A 583 19.30 13.34 -18.16
CA GLY A 583 20.07 12.14 -17.82
C GLY A 583 19.55 11.40 -16.58
N TYR A 584 18.26 11.56 -16.26
CA TYR A 584 17.64 10.87 -15.12
C TYR A 584 17.67 9.37 -15.38
N ASP A 585 18.15 8.60 -14.40
CA ASP A 585 18.03 7.15 -14.41
C ASP A 585 16.58 6.75 -14.71
N ALA A 586 16.39 5.81 -15.64
CA ALA A 586 15.11 5.45 -16.26
C ALA A 586 13.94 5.24 -15.27
N SER A 587 14.24 4.92 -14.00
CA SER A 587 13.29 4.95 -12.89
C SER A 587 14.01 5.18 -11.55
N ALA A 588 13.26 5.53 -10.49
CA ALA A 588 13.79 5.61 -9.13
C ALA A 588 14.49 4.32 -8.65
N ALA A 589 14.14 3.17 -9.24
CA ALA A 589 14.85 1.91 -8.99
C ALA A 589 16.22 1.86 -9.67
N PHE A 590 16.35 2.36 -10.90
CA PHE A 590 17.63 2.47 -11.57
C PHE A 590 18.55 3.47 -10.86
N GLU A 591 18.02 4.58 -10.32
CA GLU A 591 18.80 5.52 -9.51
C GLU A 591 19.41 4.84 -8.26
N ALA A 592 18.70 3.89 -7.67
CA ALA A 592 19.24 3.11 -6.55
C ALA A 592 20.39 2.20 -6.98
N PHE A 593 20.27 1.53 -8.13
CA PHE A 593 21.33 0.66 -8.66
C PHE A 593 22.53 1.46 -9.20
N SER A 594 22.30 2.59 -9.86
CA SER A 594 23.36 3.47 -10.38
C SER A 594 24.15 4.11 -9.23
N SER A 595 23.47 4.57 -8.17
CA SER A 595 24.11 5.11 -6.96
C SER A 595 24.98 4.05 -6.28
N LEU A 596 24.49 2.82 -6.18
CA LEU A 596 25.26 1.67 -5.70
C LEU A 596 26.52 1.42 -6.53
N GLY A 597 26.38 1.41 -7.87
CA GLY A 597 27.49 1.21 -8.80
C GLY A 597 28.57 2.28 -8.66
N ARG A 598 28.18 3.57 -8.63
CA ARG A 598 29.13 4.69 -8.41
C ARG A 598 29.77 4.61 -7.03
N THR A 599 29.02 4.27 -5.99
CA THR A 599 29.55 4.12 -4.63
C THR A 599 30.64 3.03 -4.55
N ALA A 600 30.47 1.92 -5.26
CA ALA A 600 31.45 0.85 -5.32
C ALA A 600 32.76 1.25 -6.04
N GLN A 601 32.73 2.30 -6.87
CA GLN A 601 33.92 2.85 -7.54
C GLN A 601 34.70 3.84 -6.66
N ILE A 602 34.10 4.37 -5.58
CA ILE A 602 34.77 5.36 -4.70
C ILE A 602 36.08 4.82 -4.09
N PRO A 603 36.13 3.58 -3.55
CA PRO A 603 37.39 3.04 -3.06
C PRO A 603 38.45 2.95 -4.17
N ILE A 604 38.07 2.65 -5.41
CA ILE A 604 39.00 2.56 -6.54
C ILE A 604 39.57 3.95 -6.87
N LYS A 605 38.68 4.96 -6.98
CA LYS A 605 39.04 6.38 -7.17
C LYS A 605 39.98 6.92 -6.10
N LEU A 606 39.83 6.50 -4.85
CA LEU A 606 40.67 6.96 -3.74
C LEU A 606 42.10 6.40 -3.77
N ILE A 607 42.36 5.33 -4.53
CA ILE A 607 43.67 4.67 -4.62
C ILE A 607 44.36 4.98 -5.96
N ASP A 608 43.59 5.44 -6.96
CA ASP A 608 44.11 5.89 -8.24
C ASP A 608 44.54 7.37 -8.14
N PRO A 609 45.83 7.70 -8.32
CA PRO A 609 46.30 9.09 -8.23
C PRO A 609 45.78 10.00 -9.34
N ASP A 610 45.24 9.45 -10.44
CA ASP A 610 44.71 10.21 -11.57
C ASP A 610 43.19 10.45 -11.49
N GLU A 611 42.49 9.89 -10.49
CA GLU A 611 41.05 10.07 -10.31
C GLU A 611 40.69 10.83 -9.01
N GLU A 612 39.85 11.86 -9.12
CA GLU A 612 39.33 12.59 -7.95
C GLU A 612 37.89 12.18 -7.61
N VAL A 613 37.58 12.14 -6.32
CA VAL A 613 36.20 11.90 -5.83
C VAL A 613 35.36 13.15 -6.10
N SER A 614 34.44 13.05 -7.04
CA SER A 614 33.55 14.16 -7.42
C SER A 614 32.42 14.39 -6.42
N ARG A 615 31.78 15.58 -6.46
CA ARG A 615 30.52 15.83 -5.70
C ARG A 615 29.43 14.81 -6.04
N ALA A 616 29.39 14.33 -7.28
CA ALA A 616 28.44 13.31 -7.72
C ALA A 616 28.69 11.94 -7.07
N ASP A 617 29.95 11.61 -6.78
CA ASP A 617 30.32 10.38 -6.06
C ASP A 617 29.91 10.47 -4.58
N VAL A 618 30.14 11.61 -3.94
CA VAL A 618 29.68 11.85 -2.55
C VAL A 618 28.15 11.80 -2.47
N ARG A 619 27.45 12.40 -3.44
CA ARG A 619 25.98 12.29 -3.55
C ARG A 619 25.55 10.83 -3.66
N ALA A 620 26.19 10.05 -4.53
CA ALA A 620 25.87 8.63 -4.71
C ALA A 620 26.08 7.83 -3.41
N LEU A 621 27.14 8.10 -2.65
CA LEU A 621 27.38 7.49 -1.34
C LEU A 621 26.27 7.83 -0.34
N VAL A 622 25.88 9.10 -0.24
CA VAL A 622 24.80 9.58 0.65
C VAL A 622 23.46 8.94 0.27
N LEU A 623 23.12 8.87 -1.01
CA LEU A 623 21.90 8.22 -1.48
C LEU A 623 21.92 6.72 -1.22
N THR A 624 23.04 6.03 -1.48
CA THR A 624 23.23 4.61 -1.16
C THR A 624 23.01 4.34 0.32
N ALA A 625 23.67 5.11 1.20
CA ALA A 625 23.46 5.02 2.64
C ALA A 625 21.97 5.27 2.98
N GLY A 626 21.32 6.23 2.33
CA GLY A 626 19.89 6.50 2.44
C GLY A 626 18.99 5.31 2.10
N TYR A 627 19.27 4.61 0.99
CA TYR A 627 18.51 3.45 0.55
C TYR A 627 18.61 2.29 1.55
N PHE A 628 19.80 2.01 2.10
CA PHE A 628 19.96 0.93 3.09
C PHE A 628 19.43 1.30 4.48
N THR A 629 19.65 2.54 4.92
CA THR A 629 19.20 3.00 6.26
C THR A 629 17.74 3.43 6.29
N LYS A 630 17.11 3.59 5.12
CA LYS A 630 15.76 4.13 4.92
C LYS A 630 15.62 5.51 5.55
N THR A 631 16.49 6.43 5.12
CA THR A 631 16.52 7.83 5.55
C THR A 631 16.26 8.78 4.38
N PRO A 632 15.71 9.99 4.60
CA PRO A 632 15.30 10.92 3.54
C PRO A 632 16.51 11.65 2.91
N ALA A 633 17.47 10.88 2.39
CA ALA A 633 18.78 11.38 1.98
C ALA A 633 18.72 12.39 0.82
N LYS A 634 17.74 12.29 -0.09
CA LYS A 634 17.68 13.16 -1.28
C LYS A 634 17.33 14.61 -0.93
N GLN A 635 16.36 14.84 -0.05
CA GLN A 635 16.05 16.21 0.39
C GLN A 635 17.17 16.76 1.27
N VAL A 636 17.74 15.93 2.15
CA VAL A 636 18.90 16.32 2.98
C VAL A 636 20.09 16.73 2.12
N TRP A 637 20.36 16.00 1.03
CA TRP A 637 21.40 16.38 0.07
C TRP A 637 21.11 17.74 -0.57
N ILE A 638 19.90 17.94 -1.11
CA ILE A 638 19.53 19.21 -1.78
C ILE A 638 19.72 20.41 -0.84
N THR A 639 19.17 20.32 0.37
CA THR A 639 19.26 21.39 1.37
C THR A 639 20.72 21.57 1.83
N GLY A 640 21.45 20.49 2.06
CA GLY A 640 22.85 20.52 2.50
C GLY A 640 23.80 21.07 1.44
N GLU A 641 23.60 20.71 0.18
CA GLU A 641 24.38 21.20 -0.97
C GLU A 641 24.23 22.72 -1.11
N TYR A 642 22.99 23.24 -1.00
CA TYR A 642 22.75 24.67 -1.02
C TYR A 642 23.42 25.39 0.16
N MET A 643 23.25 24.89 1.38
CA MET A 643 23.91 25.48 2.55
C MET A 643 25.44 25.46 2.43
N PHE A 644 26.01 24.39 1.87
CA PHE A 644 27.45 24.30 1.63
C PHE A 644 27.92 25.36 0.62
N ASP A 645 27.22 25.51 -0.50
CA ASP A 645 27.59 26.49 -1.52
C ASP A 645 27.46 27.94 -1.02
N VAL A 646 26.48 28.22 -0.16
CA VAL A 646 26.37 29.51 0.54
C VAL A 646 27.55 29.71 1.51
N MET A 647 27.95 28.68 2.25
CA MET A 647 29.09 28.77 3.17
C MET A 647 30.44 28.92 2.45
N THR A 648 30.56 28.40 1.23
CA THR A 648 31.79 28.50 0.42
C THR A 648 31.79 29.72 -0.52
N ASN A 649 30.79 30.59 -0.45
CA ASN A 649 30.58 31.72 -1.36
C ASN A 649 30.48 31.31 -2.84
N GLU A 650 30.06 30.09 -3.13
CA GLU A 650 29.67 29.66 -4.48
C GLU A 650 28.26 30.17 -4.83
N GLU A 651 27.44 30.52 -3.83
CA GLU A 651 26.15 31.19 -3.99
C GLU A 651 25.92 32.26 -2.91
N ASP A 652 25.21 33.33 -3.28
CA ASP A 652 24.75 34.36 -2.36
C ASP A 652 23.28 34.67 -2.65
N PRO A 653 22.32 34.32 -1.77
CA PRO A 653 20.90 34.54 -2.03
C PRO A 653 20.56 36.04 -1.98
N GLU A 654 19.95 36.56 -3.03
CA GLU A 654 19.56 37.97 -3.09
C GLU A 654 18.34 38.27 -2.21
N THR A 655 17.49 37.25 -1.96
CA THR A 655 16.28 37.39 -1.14
C THR A 655 16.02 36.19 -0.23
N VAL A 656 15.26 36.41 0.85
CA VAL A 656 14.78 35.33 1.74
C VAL A 656 13.93 34.31 0.98
N THR A 657 13.12 34.76 0.02
CA THR A 657 12.28 33.89 -0.82
C THR A 657 13.12 32.97 -1.68
N GLU A 658 14.18 33.50 -2.28
CA GLU A 658 15.15 32.72 -3.04
C GLU A 658 15.89 31.70 -2.16
N ALA A 659 16.33 32.11 -0.97
CA ALA A 659 16.96 31.19 -0.02
C ALA A 659 16.03 30.03 0.38
N VAL A 660 14.75 30.32 0.66
CA VAL A 660 13.74 29.29 0.98
C VAL A 660 13.47 28.38 -0.22
N ARG A 661 13.44 28.92 -1.44
CA ARG A 661 13.32 28.14 -2.67
C ARG A 661 14.52 27.19 -2.83
N ASN A 662 15.74 27.71 -2.74
CA ASN A 662 16.94 26.91 -3.02
C ASN A 662 17.21 25.85 -1.93
N LEU A 663 16.70 26.03 -0.71
CA LEU A 663 16.65 24.99 0.33
C LEU A 663 15.71 23.81 -0.02
N ALA A 664 14.66 24.07 -0.81
CA ALA A 664 13.60 23.11 -1.11
C ALA A 664 13.76 22.41 -2.48
N TYR A 665 14.28 23.11 -3.48
CA TYR A 665 14.36 22.66 -4.87
C TYR A 665 15.77 22.23 -5.26
N ALA A 666 15.86 21.19 -6.11
CA ALA A 666 17.15 20.85 -6.70
C ALA A 666 17.50 21.92 -7.75
N ARG A 667 18.74 22.42 -7.70
CA ARG A 667 19.22 23.46 -8.61
C ARG A 667 19.62 22.86 -9.97
N ARG A 668 19.43 23.64 -11.03
CA ARG A 668 19.99 23.36 -12.36
C ARG A 668 21.47 23.74 -12.31
N ARG A 669 22.36 22.80 -12.61
CA ARG A 669 23.80 23.04 -12.82
C ARG A 669 24.17 22.47 -14.17
#